data_AF-A0A7W3U3T7-F1
#
_entry.id   AF-A0A7W3U3T7-F1
#
_cell.length_a   1.000
_cell.length_b   1.000
_cell.length_c   1.000
_cell.angle_alpha   90.00
_cell.angle_beta   90.00
_cell.angle_gamma   90.00
#
_symmetry.space_group_name_H-M   'P 1'
#
loop_
_entity.id
_entity.type
_entity.pdbx_description
1 polymer ?
#
loop_
_entity_poly.entity_id
_entity_poly.type
_entity_poly.pdbx_seq_one_letter_code
_entity_poly.pdbx_strand_id
1 'polypeptide(L)'
;MNTSHRPLLALLAGTLLATPALALAQSHDHPHDPAEAVALGMALEQDPHAPVYIVTSRDTHVHSLKDQATNADIMRDSLGNALVVSQVSAHQLPAISERIHAREKRCGGYFAFATRAEAVAFVADGEALRATQQAFLVDYGIDNQATVDPWLGQVQETRIRGTISHLSTQYDNRYYSSTHGRNAALWIRDTWQALGNGRSDVSAELFESCGNCATQPSVILTVQGNELADEIVVVGGHLDSISNSGSGNAMNAPGADDDASGIASVTEVIRVALASGWKPKRTVKFMAYAAEEVGLRGSNAIAQQFKAQGQDVVGVLQMDMTNYAAGSSVAMNLVADYSNASLKQFLNALFDEYLAPMGLSRGTYTCGYGCSDHASWTNAGFPAAMMFEPTFNNRLHTPNDTLQGMGGTANASVNFSKLGLAFIGELGKTSGSGPDPDPDPDPTPGGELEKGVPKTGLSANSGSSLNYTLVVPAGASNLSFTTSGGSGDADLYVKFGTAPTDSSYDCRPYKSGNAETCTFASPQAGTWHVRIKAYSSFSGVSLVGNYQGGGNPDPDPGEPCTGCDTYSGSLSGTGSSAVQPNGTYYPSAAGAQKGWLRGPSGTDFDLELYRWSGSGWSKVASSTTPTSEESVSYNGSAGYYYWKVLSYSGSGNYQLWLDTP
;
A
#
# COMPACT_ATOMS: atom_id res chain seq x y z
N MET A 1 3.35 -50.83 -37.48
CA MET A 1 2.05 -51.48 -37.75
C MET A 1 1.94 -52.74 -36.91
N ASN A 2 0.89 -52.79 -36.06
CA ASN A 2 0.25 -53.97 -35.43
C ASN A 2 1.07 -54.94 -34.56
N THR A 3 0.60 -55.52 -33.45
CA THR A 3 -0.40 -55.24 -32.38
C THR A 3 -0.37 -56.50 -31.48
N SER A 4 -0.80 -56.34 -30.23
CA SER A 4 -1.38 -57.37 -29.34
C SER A 4 -0.42 -58.22 -28.48
N HIS A 5 -0.53 -58.03 -27.16
CA HIS A 5 -0.65 -59.15 -26.20
C HIS A 5 -1.61 -58.80 -25.05
N ARG A 6 -2.43 -59.78 -24.67
CA ARG A 6 -3.37 -59.84 -23.54
C ARG A 6 -2.94 -60.99 -22.58
N PRO A 7 -3.49 -61.06 -21.35
CA PRO A 7 -2.71 -61.26 -20.12
C PRO A 7 -2.96 -62.61 -19.41
N LEU A 8 -2.30 -62.82 -18.24
CA LEU A 8 -2.64 -63.89 -17.30
C LEU A 8 -2.65 -63.42 -15.82
N LEU A 9 -3.73 -63.85 -15.15
CA LEU A 9 -4.01 -64.06 -13.71
C LEU A 9 -2.80 -64.59 -12.89
N ALA A 10 -2.74 -64.64 -11.55
CA ALA A 10 -3.46 -64.16 -10.36
C ALA A 10 -2.75 -64.88 -9.18
N LEU A 11 -2.72 -64.35 -7.94
CA LEU A 11 -2.83 -65.20 -6.74
C LEU A 11 -3.07 -64.41 -5.43
N LEU A 12 -3.83 -65.05 -4.55
CA LEU A 12 -4.49 -64.61 -3.32
C LEU A 12 -3.61 -64.52 -2.06
N ALA A 13 -4.20 -63.86 -1.04
CA ALA A 13 -4.30 -64.22 0.39
C ALA A 13 -3.60 -63.24 1.35
N GLY A 14 -4.17 -62.81 2.48
CA GLY A 14 -5.42 -63.18 3.13
C GLY A 14 -5.79 -62.18 4.23
N THR A 15 -7.03 -62.28 4.70
CA THR A 15 -7.66 -61.44 5.73
C THR A 15 -7.56 -62.08 7.11
N LEU A 16 -7.32 -61.27 8.15
CA LEU A 16 -7.85 -61.51 9.50
C LEU A 16 -8.08 -60.17 10.23
N LEU A 17 -9.30 -60.03 10.74
CA LEU A 17 -9.87 -58.87 11.43
C LEU A 17 -9.63 -58.94 12.96
N ALA A 18 -9.40 -57.80 13.61
CA ALA A 18 -10.06 -57.40 14.87
C ALA A 18 -9.77 -55.92 15.22
N THR A 19 -10.85 -55.17 15.46
CA THR A 19 -11.06 -53.74 15.78
C THR A 19 -10.68 -53.35 17.24
N PRO A 20 -10.88 -52.10 17.77
CA PRO A 20 -11.32 -50.81 17.18
C PRO A 20 -10.44 -49.59 17.57
N ALA A 21 -10.45 -48.50 16.78
CA ALA A 21 -10.07 -47.18 17.28
C ALA A 21 -10.89 -46.08 16.57
N LEU A 22 -11.32 -45.12 17.39
CA LEU A 22 -12.12 -43.92 17.11
C LEU A 22 -11.89 -43.30 15.73
N ALA A 23 -12.99 -43.11 14.98
CA ALA A 23 -13.02 -42.22 13.83
C ALA A 23 -13.05 -40.76 14.30
N LEU A 24 -11.94 -40.04 14.10
CA LEU A 24 -11.93 -38.59 13.95
C LEU A 24 -12.01 -38.32 12.45
N ALA A 25 -13.08 -37.63 12.03
CA ALA A 25 -13.26 -37.19 10.66
C ALA A 25 -12.19 -36.15 10.31
N GLN A 26 -11.37 -36.45 9.31
CA GLN A 26 -10.52 -35.47 8.64
C GLN A 26 -11.35 -34.80 7.54
N SER A 27 -11.65 -33.51 7.69
CA SER A 27 -12.10 -32.65 6.61
C SER A 27 -10.94 -32.42 5.64
N HIS A 28 -11.13 -32.77 4.36
CA HIS A 28 -10.16 -32.48 3.30
C HIS A 28 -10.24 -31.00 2.92
N ASP A 29 -9.16 -30.28 3.18
CA ASP A 29 -8.79 -29.06 2.48
C ASP A 29 -8.35 -29.44 1.06
N HIS A 30 -9.04 -28.92 0.05
CA HIS A 30 -8.54 -28.88 -1.32
C HIS A 30 -8.27 -27.42 -1.69
N PRO A 31 -7.04 -27.07 -2.12
CA PRO A 31 -6.76 -25.76 -2.69
C PRO A 31 -7.47 -25.63 -4.04
N HIS A 32 -8.15 -24.50 -4.26
CA HIS A 32 -8.83 -24.19 -5.53
C HIS A 32 -7.83 -24.09 -6.69
N ASP A 33 -8.00 -24.95 -7.68
CA ASP A 33 -7.19 -25.00 -8.89
C ASP A 33 -7.69 -23.94 -9.90
N PRO A 34 -6.83 -23.07 -10.48
CA PRO A 34 -7.20 -22.12 -11.53
C PRO A 34 -7.90 -22.75 -12.75
N ALA A 35 -7.84 -24.07 -12.93
CA ALA A 35 -8.62 -24.81 -13.92
C ALA A 35 -10.16 -24.73 -13.70
N GLU A 36 -10.64 -24.54 -12.46
CA GLU A 36 -12.09 -24.48 -12.16
C GLU A 36 -12.72 -23.13 -12.56
N ALA A 37 -11.98 -22.03 -12.47
CA ALA A 37 -12.44 -20.71 -12.94
C ALA A 37 -12.56 -20.64 -14.47
N VAL A 38 -11.67 -21.35 -15.18
CA VAL A 38 -11.77 -21.56 -16.64
C VAL A 38 -12.99 -22.43 -16.99
N ALA A 39 -13.31 -23.42 -16.16
CA ALA A 39 -14.50 -24.26 -16.34
C ALA A 39 -15.82 -23.48 -16.17
N LEU A 40 -15.88 -22.45 -15.32
CA LEU A 40 -17.05 -21.57 -15.17
C LEU A 40 -17.35 -20.79 -16.46
N GLY A 41 -16.32 -20.19 -17.06
CA GLY A 41 -16.44 -19.47 -18.34
C GLY A 41 -16.90 -20.37 -19.47
N MET A 42 -16.31 -21.58 -19.56
CA MET A 42 -16.70 -22.56 -20.57
C MET A 42 -18.10 -23.16 -20.34
N ALA A 43 -18.54 -23.36 -19.09
CA ALA A 43 -19.86 -23.91 -18.78
C ALA A 43 -21.00 -22.91 -19.05
N LEU A 44 -20.78 -21.61 -18.77
CA LEU A 44 -21.74 -20.54 -19.05
C LEU A 44 -21.89 -20.26 -20.56
N GLU A 45 -20.83 -20.50 -21.36
CA GLU A 45 -20.88 -20.43 -22.82
C GLU A 45 -21.50 -21.68 -23.48
N GLN A 46 -21.43 -22.86 -22.83
CA GLN A 46 -21.88 -24.13 -23.42
C GLN A 46 -23.34 -24.50 -23.18
N ASP A 47 -23.96 -24.04 -22.09
CA ASP A 47 -25.40 -24.25 -21.83
C ASP A 47 -26.10 -22.96 -21.34
N PRO A 48 -26.87 -22.27 -22.21
CA PRO A 48 -27.58 -21.04 -21.83
C PRO A 48 -28.67 -21.25 -20.78
N HIS A 49 -29.07 -22.51 -20.53
CA HIS A 49 -30.03 -22.89 -19.49
C HIS A 49 -29.37 -23.42 -18.21
N ALA A 50 -28.03 -23.41 -18.14
CA ALA A 50 -27.31 -23.81 -16.94
C ALA A 50 -27.79 -22.97 -15.73
N PRO A 51 -28.02 -23.62 -14.58
CA PRO A 51 -28.36 -22.89 -13.36
C PRO A 51 -27.16 -22.07 -12.90
N VAL A 52 -27.41 -20.79 -12.61
CA VAL A 52 -26.46 -19.86 -12.00
C VAL A 52 -27.05 -19.37 -10.69
N TYR A 53 -26.21 -19.21 -9.68
CA TYR A 53 -26.61 -18.72 -8.37
C TYR A 53 -26.11 -17.30 -8.20
N ILE A 54 -27.04 -16.37 -7.97
CA ILE A 54 -26.72 -14.95 -7.77
C ILE A 54 -26.93 -14.55 -6.32
N VAL A 55 -26.04 -13.69 -5.82
CA VAL A 55 -26.10 -13.07 -4.51
C VAL A 55 -26.45 -11.60 -4.70
N THR A 56 -27.57 -11.17 -4.12
CA THR A 56 -28.12 -9.81 -4.28
C THR A 56 -28.51 -9.22 -2.93
N SER A 57 -28.72 -7.91 -2.86
CA SER A 57 -29.40 -7.32 -1.69
C SER A 57 -30.86 -7.82 -1.61
N ARG A 58 -31.41 -7.89 -0.39
CA ARG A 58 -32.83 -8.24 -0.20
C ARG A 58 -33.76 -7.33 -1.00
N ASP A 59 -33.45 -6.03 -1.07
CA ASP A 59 -34.29 -5.07 -1.78
C ASP A 59 -34.22 -5.29 -3.29
N THR A 60 -33.04 -5.56 -3.87
CA THR A 60 -32.90 -5.94 -5.29
C THR A 60 -33.73 -7.17 -5.61
N HIS A 61 -33.63 -8.19 -4.76
CA HIS A 61 -34.36 -9.43 -5.00
C HIS A 61 -35.88 -9.18 -5.02
N VAL A 62 -36.40 -8.43 -4.05
CA VAL A 62 -37.83 -8.14 -3.94
C VAL A 62 -38.34 -7.27 -5.08
N HIS A 63 -37.61 -6.22 -5.47
CA HIS A 63 -38.09 -5.23 -6.44
C HIS A 63 -37.81 -5.62 -7.90
N SER A 64 -36.73 -6.34 -8.15
CA SER A 64 -36.26 -6.60 -9.52
C SER A 64 -36.25 -8.08 -9.90
N LEU A 65 -36.10 -9.01 -8.95
CA LEU A 65 -35.81 -10.42 -9.29
C LEU A 65 -36.85 -11.44 -8.84
N LYS A 66 -37.82 -11.05 -8.01
CA LYS A 66 -38.80 -11.96 -7.39
C LYS A 66 -39.54 -12.86 -8.39
N ASP A 67 -39.78 -12.35 -9.60
CA ASP A 67 -40.51 -13.06 -10.66
C ASP A 67 -39.60 -13.83 -11.64
N GLN A 68 -38.27 -13.68 -11.52
CA GLN A 68 -37.28 -14.29 -12.42
C GLN A 68 -36.35 -15.28 -11.72
N ALA A 69 -36.12 -15.10 -10.42
CA ALA A 69 -35.26 -15.94 -9.62
C ALA A 69 -36.07 -16.96 -8.82
N THR A 70 -35.52 -18.17 -8.67
CA THR A 70 -36.11 -19.28 -7.93
C THR A 70 -35.17 -19.74 -6.82
N ASN A 71 -35.60 -20.64 -5.93
CA ASN A 71 -34.76 -21.20 -4.85
C ASN A 71 -34.04 -20.13 -4.01
N ALA A 72 -34.77 -19.05 -3.70
CA ALA A 72 -34.25 -17.89 -3.01
C ALA A 72 -34.24 -18.09 -1.49
N ASP A 73 -33.05 -17.98 -0.89
CA ASP A 73 -32.86 -17.97 0.55
C ASP A 73 -32.32 -16.60 1.01
N ILE A 74 -32.97 -16.02 2.02
CA ILE A 74 -32.44 -14.85 2.71
C ILE A 74 -31.39 -15.33 3.69
N MET A 75 -30.19 -14.82 3.53
CA MET A 75 -29.04 -15.09 4.39
C MET A 75 -28.53 -13.77 4.98
N ARG A 76 -27.70 -13.89 6.02
CA ARG A 76 -26.96 -12.74 6.54
C ARG A 76 -25.48 -12.97 6.27
N ASP A 77 -24.83 -11.95 5.74
CA ASP A 77 -23.38 -11.96 5.66
C ASP A 77 -22.75 -11.80 7.06
N SER A 78 -21.43 -11.92 7.12
CA SER A 78 -20.69 -11.72 8.36
C SER A 78 -20.88 -10.32 8.96
N LEU A 79 -21.21 -9.31 8.15
CA LEU A 79 -21.48 -7.93 8.57
C LEU A 79 -22.93 -7.74 9.09
N GLY A 80 -23.77 -8.77 9.00
CA GLY A 80 -25.17 -8.74 9.39
C GLY A 80 -26.12 -8.20 8.31
N ASN A 81 -25.63 -7.86 7.11
CA ASN A 81 -26.46 -7.42 5.99
C ASN A 81 -27.33 -8.57 5.48
N ALA A 82 -28.59 -8.26 5.14
CA ALA A 82 -29.50 -9.26 4.56
C ALA A 82 -29.25 -9.39 3.05
N LEU A 83 -28.63 -10.50 2.65
CA LEU A 83 -28.41 -10.87 1.27
C LEU A 83 -29.36 -11.99 0.85
N VAL A 84 -29.57 -12.15 -0.45
CA VAL A 84 -30.40 -13.20 -1.02
C VAL A 84 -29.58 -14.01 -2.02
N VAL A 85 -29.40 -15.30 -1.72
CA VAL A 85 -28.90 -16.29 -2.67
C VAL A 85 -30.09 -16.80 -3.45
N SER A 86 -30.10 -16.64 -4.77
CA SER A 86 -31.20 -17.10 -5.62
C SER A 86 -30.69 -17.69 -6.93
N GLN A 87 -31.46 -18.61 -7.51
CA GLN A 87 -31.10 -19.32 -8.73
C GLN A 87 -31.78 -18.69 -9.95
N VAL A 88 -31.01 -18.50 -11.01
CA VAL A 88 -31.44 -18.01 -12.33
C VAL A 88 -30.82 -18.88 -13.43
N SER A 89 -31.26 -18.74 -14.67
CA SER A 89 -30.58 -19.37 -15.82
C SER A 89 -29.48 -18.44 -16.35
N ALA A 90 -28.37 -18.99 -16.82
CA ALA A 90 -27.22 -18.21 -17.33
C ALA A 90 -27.61 -17.15 -18.37
N HIS A 91 -28.49 -17.48 -19.33
CA HIS A 91 -28.96 -16.52 -20.35
C HIS A 91 -29.77 -15.34 -19.78
N GLN A 92 -30.24 -15.43 -18.53
CA GLN A 92 -31.02 -14.36 -17.90
C GLN A 92 -30.14 -13.29 -17.25
N LEU A 93 -28.85 -13.55 -17.01
CA LEU A 93 -27.96 -12.61 -16.33
C LEU A 93 -27.89 -11.23 -17.03
N PRO A 94 -27.76 -11.12 -18.37
CA PRO A 94 -27.78 -9.83 -19.03
C PRO A 94 -29.09 -9.08 -18.82
N ALA A 95 -30.23 -9.77 -18.96
CA ALA A 95 -31.57 -9.18 -18.78
C ALA A 95 -31.86 -8.80 -17.31
N ILE A 96 -31.26 -9.51 -16.36
CA ILE A 96 -31.30 -9.20 -14.93
C ILE A 96 -30.53 -7.93 -14.64
N SER A 97 -29.28 -7.84 -15.13
CA SER A 97 -28.50 -6.59 -15.05
C SER A 97 -29.29 -5.44 -15.66
N GLU A 98 -29.69 -5.54 -16.93
CA GLU A 98 -30.47 -4.50 -17.62
C GLU A 98 -31.72 -4.05 -16.83
N ARG A 99 -32.40 -4.99 -16.17
CA ARG A 99 -33.56 -4.70 -15.32
C ARG A 99 -33.18 -3.92 -14.07
N ILE A 100 -32.10 -4.30 -13.38
CA ILE A 100 -31.61 -3.60 -12.20
C ILE A 100 -31.19 -2.17 -12.58
N HIS A 101 -30.40 -2.01 -13.65
CA HIS A 101 -30.04 -0.70 -14.19
C HIS A 101 -31.27 0.15 -14.56
N ALA A 102 -32.26 -0.46 -15.22
CA ALA A 102 -33.46 0.25 -15.64
C ALA A 102 -34.36 0.69 -14.48
N ARG A 103 -34.53 -0.17 -13.46
CA ARG A 103 -35.47 0.06 -12.34
C ARG A 103 -34.86 0.80 -11.16
N GLU A 104 -33.61 0.50 -10.86
CA GLU A 104 -32.95 0.92 -9.62
C GLU A 104 -31.89 2.00 -9.86
N LYS A 105 -31.50 2.23 -11.13
CA LYS A 105 -30.53 3.27 -11.53
C LYS A 105 -29.21 3.15 -10.76
N ARG A 106 -28.78 1.93 -10.53
CA ARG A 106 -27.53 1.57 -9.84
C ARG A 106 -26.92 0.35 -10.52
N CYS A 107 -25.62 0.13 -10.32
CA CYS A 107 -24.90 -0.99 -10.91
C CYS A 107 -25.54 -2.33 -10.50
N GLY A 108 -25.43 -3.34 -11.37
CA GLY A 108 -26.15 -4.61 -11.27
C GLY A 108 -25.99 -5.29 -9.91
N GLY A 109 -24.87 -5.09 -9.23
CA GLY A 109 -24.78 -5.26 -7.79
C GLY A 109 -24.97 -6.67 -7.27
N TYR A 110 -24.76 -7.66 -8.14
CA TYR A 110 -24.85 -9.06 -7.78
C TYR A 110 -23.55 -9.78 -8.11
N PHE A 111 -23.23 -10.77 -7.28
CA PHE A 111 -22.19 -11.75 -7.58
C PHE A 111 -22.86 -13.01 -8.16
N ALA A 112 -22.25 -13.62 -9.17
CA ALA A 112 -22.78 -14.82 -9.82
C ALA A 112 -21.79 -15.99 -9.70
N PHE A 113 -22.33 -17.18 -9.39
CA PHE A 113 -21.58 -18.39 -9.07
C PHE A 113 -22.12 -19.60 -9.85
N ALA A 114 -21.26 -20.55 -10.19
CA ALA A 114 -21.69 -21.80 -10.85
C ALA A 114 -22.55 -22.63 -9.91
N THR A 115 -22.17 -22.69 -8.64
CA THR A 115 -22.82 -23.57 -7.68
C THR A 115 -23.46 -22.79 -6.54
N ARG A 116 -24.52 -23.39 -5.97
CA ARG A 116 -25.17 -22.84 -4.79
C ARG A 116 -24.22 -22.83 -3.60
N ALA A 117 -23.36 -23.83 -3.51
CA ALA A 117 -22.38 -23.96 -2.44
C ALA A 117 -21.40 -22.78 -2.47
N GLU A 118 -20.90 -22.39 -3.65
CA GLU A 118 -20.08 -21.17 -3.82
C GLU A 118 -20.83 -19.91 -3.39
N ALA A 119 -22.07 -19.72 -3.85
CA ALA A 119 -22.86 -18.54 -3.50
C ALA A 119 -23.16 -18.46 -1.98
N VAL A 120 -23.45 -19.61 -1.35
CA VAL A 120 -23.67 -19.71 0.09
C VAL A 120 -22.37 -19.48 0.85
N ALA A 121 -21.26 -20.04 0.38
CA ALA A 121 -19.93 -19.82 0.97
C ALA A 121 -19.56 -18.34 0.89
N PHE A 122 -19.78 -17.70 -0.26
CA PHE A 122 -19.58 -16.26 -0.44
C PHE A 122 -20.35 -15.41 0.57
N VAL A 123 -21.61 -15.75 0.87
CA VAL A 123 -22.39 -15.02 1.89
C VAL A 123 -21.93 -15.39 3.31
N ALA A 124 -21.59 -16.65 3.56
CA ALA A 124 -21.19 -17.13 4.88
C ALA A 124 -19.76 -16.74 5.26
N ASP A 125 -18.94 -16.32 4.29
CA ASP A 125 -17.52 -16.07 4.50
C ASP A 125 -17.32 -14.92 5.50
N GLY A 126 -16.58 -15.22 6.57
CA GLY A 126 -16.19 -14.25 7.59
C GLY A 126 -15.06 -13.35 7.12
N GLU A 127 -14.48 -13.60 5.95
CA GLU A 127 -13.41 -12.79 5.39
C GLU A 127 -13.81 -11.36 5.10
N ALA A 128 -15.03 -11.08 4.62
CA ALA A 128 -15.47 -9.69 4.46
C ALA A 128 -15.53 -8.96 5.82
N LEU A 129 -15.95 -9.63 6.90
CA LEU A 129 -15.88 -9.07 8.25
C LEU A 129 -14.45 -8.94 8.77
N ARG A 130 -13.57 -9.90 8.51
CA ARG A 130 -12.14 -9.76 8.83
C ARG A 130 -11.52 -8.62 8.04
N ALA A 131 -11.62 -8.61 6.73
CA ALA A 131 -11.12 -7.54 5.86
C ALA A 131 -11.70 -6.18 6.21
N THR A 132 -12.94 -6.08 6.72
CA THR A 132 -13.48 -4.79 7.16
C THR A 132 -13.06 -4.36 8.56
N GLN A 133 -12.76 -5.29 9.47
CA GLN A 133 -12.42 -5.03 10.89
C GLN A 133 -10.94 -5.20 11.24
N GLN A 134 -10.16 -5.84 10.37
CA GLN A 134 -8.77 -6.16 10.60
C GLN A 134 -7.92 -4.90 10.45
N ALA A 135 -7.18 -4.59 11.51
CA ALA A 135 -6.05 -3.69 11.42
C ALA A 135 -4.97 -4.40 10.62
N PHE A 136 -4.74 -3.96 9.38
CA PHE A 136 -3.59 -4.40 8.60
C PHE A 136 -2.31 -3.85 9.24
N LEU A 137 -1.21 -4.61 9.15
CA LEU A 137 0.09 -4.26 9.74
C LEU A 137 0.78 -3.08 9.02
N VAL A 138 0.16 -2.56 7.96
CA VAL A 138 0.67 -1.44 7.16
C VAL A 138 0.33 -0.16 7.89
N ASP A 139 1.36 0.62 8.21
CA ASP A 139 1.19 1.94 8.82
C ASP A 139 0.62 2.92 7.78
N TYR A 140 -0.62 3.37 8.02
CA TYR A 140 -1.30 4.40 7.22
C TYR A 140 -0.86 5.82 7.63
N GLY A 141 0.46 6.01 7.76
CA GLY A 141 1.06 7.30 8.09
C GLY A 141 0.93 8.31 6.95
N ILE A 142 0.68 9.57 7.28
CA ILE A 142 0.69 10.70 6.35
C ILE A 142 1.96 11.52 6.61
N ASP A 143 3.00 11.23 5.85
CA ASP A 143 4.36 11.77 6.06
C ASP A 143 5.15 11.96 4.74
N ASN A 144 4.48 11.92 3.59
CA ASN A 144 5.08 12.09 2.27
C ASN A 144 4.56 13.36 1.55
N GLN A 145 4.22 14.41 2.32
CA GLN A 145 3.76 15.72 1.80
C GLN A 145 4.72 16.31 0.77
N ALA A 146 6.04 16.13 0.94
CA ALA A 146 7.05 16.61 -0.01
C ALA A 146 6.85 16.04 -1.44
N THR A 147 6.27 14.85 -1.54
CA THR A 147 5.85 14.26 -2.82
C THR A 147 4.45 14.73 -3.22
N VAL A 148 3.50 14.67 -2.30
CA VAL A 148 2.07 14.88 -2.61
C VAL A 148 1.77 16.34 -2.94
N ASP A 149 2.25 17.30 -2.15
CA ASP A 149 1.89 18.72 -2.28
C ASP A 149 2.19 19.29 -3.67
N PRO A 150 3.37 19.05 -4.28
CA PRO A 150 3.66 19.51 -5.64
C PRO A 150 2.73 18.90 -6.69
N TRP A 151 2.22 17.69 -6.49
CA TRP A 151 1.33 17.02 -7.46
C TRP A 151 -0.05 17.62 -7.52
N LEU A 152 -0.60 18.06 -6.38
CA LEU A 152 -2.01 18.50 -6.33
C LEU A 152 -2.28 19.68 -7.27
N GLY A 153 -1.30 20.57 -7.45
CA GLY A 153 -1.36 21.70 -8.37
C GLY A 153 -1.18 21.33 -9.85
N GLN A 154 -0.75 20.10 -10.16
CA GLN A 154 -0.47 19.64 -11.52
C GLN A 154 -1.68 18.98 -12.20
N VAL A 155 -2.75 18.71 -11.46
CA VAL A 155 -3.98 18.10 -11.98
C VAL A 155 -4.67 19.07 -12.94
N GLN A 156 -4.98 18.61 -14.15
CA GLN A 156 -5.56 19.42 -15.23
C GLN A 156 -6.96 18.93 -15.60
N GLU A 157 -7.98 19.75 -15.29
CA GLU A 157 -9.37 19.50 -15.69
C GLU A 157 -9.50 19.17 -17.18
N THR A 158 -8.77 19.89 -18.04
CA THR A 158 -8.89 19.74 -19.49
C THR A 158 -8.42 18.37 -19.98
N ARG A 159 -7.48 17.72 -19.26
CA ARG A 159 -7.01 16.36 -19.57
C ARG A 159 -7.99 15.30 -19.11
N ILE A 160 -8.54 15.46 -17.90
CA ILE A 160 -9.59 14.58 -17.38
C ILE A 160 -10.80 14.65 -18.32
N ARG A 161 -11.28 15.87 -18.62
CA ARG A 161 -12.40 16.09 -19.55
C ARG A 161 -12.14 15.53 -20.94
N GLY A 162 -10.91 15.64 -21.44
CA GLY A 162 -10.50 15.05 -22.71
C GLY A 162 -10.64 13.52 -22.71
N THR A 163 -10.24 12.86 -21.62
CA THR A 163 -10.37 11.41 -21.45
C THR A 163 -11.83 10.98 -21.34
N ILE A 164 -12.65 11.67 -20.54
CA ILE A 164 -14.10 11.44 -20.46
C ILE A 164 -14.73 11.57 -21.85
N SER A 165 -14.41 12.66 -22.56
CA SER A 165 -14.93 12.91 -23.90
C SER A 165 -14.51 11.81 -24.88
N HIS A 166 -13.28 11.31 -24.81
CA HIS A 166 -12.84 10.22 -25.67
C HIS A 166 -13.66 8.94 -25.40
N LEU A 167 -13.66 8.48 -24.15
CA LEU A 167 -14.31 7.22 -23.77
C LEU A 167 -15.83 7.23 -23.97
N SER A 168 -16.47 8.39 -23.86
CA SER A 168 -17.93 8.54 -24.00
C SER A 168 -18.43 8.93 -25.39
N THR A 169 -17.54 9.25 -26.34
CA THR A 169 -17.97 9.71 -27.68
C THR A 169 -17.30 8.99 -28.85
N GLN A 170 -16.14 8.35 -28.64
CA GLN A 170 -15.49 7.56 -29.71
C GLN A 170 -16.06 6.15 -29.83
N TYR A 171 -16.86 5.74 -28.86
CA TYR A 171 -17.49 4.43 -28.78
C TYR A 171 -18.99 4.64 -28.58
N ASP A 172 -19.83 3.87 -29.29
CA ASP A 172 -21.28 3.87 -29.06
C ASP A 172 -21.63 3.34 -27.66
N ASN A 173 -20.79 2.44 -27.13
CA ASN A 173 -20.80 1.91 -25.77
C ASN A 173 -19.42 1.33 -25.43
N ARG A 174 -19.21 0.98 -24.17
CA ARG A 174 -18.05 0.18 -23.72
C ARG A 174 -18.50 -1.16 -23.11
N TYR A 175 -19.64 -1.69 -23.54
CA TYR A 175 -20.24 -2.89 -22.98
C TYR A 175 -19.32 -4.12 -23.10
N TYR A 176 -19.26 -4.96 -22.06
CA TYR A 176 -18.29 -6.06 -21.95
C TYR A 176 -18.30 -7.07 -23.12
N SER A 177 -19.48 -7.32 -23.70
CA SER A 177 -19.66 -8.25 -24.82
C SER A 177 -19.68 -7.54 -26.18
N SER A 178 -19.19 -6.30 -26.25
CA SER A 178 -19.13 -5.50 -27.48
C SER A 178 -17.70 -5.35 -27.99
N THR A 179 -17.54 -5.20 -29.30
CA THR A 179 -16.25 -4.89 -29.92
C THR A 179 -15.74 -3.53 -29.50
N HIS A 180 -16.64 -2.60 -29.18
CA HIS A 180 -16.29 -1.27 -28.67
C HIS A 180 -15.70 -1.36 -27.27
N GLY A 181 -16.27 -2.20 -26.40
CA GLY A 181 -15.74 -2.47 -25.05
C GLY A 181 -14.31 -3.02 -25.07
N ARG A 182 -14.01 -3.98 -25.96
CA ARG A 182 -12.62 -4.47 -26.15
C ARG A 182 -11.70 -3.37 -26.67
N ASN A 183 -12.14 -2.57 -27.65
CA ASN A 183 -11.33 -1.49 -28.21
C ASN A 183 -11.03 -0.39 -27.18
N ALA A 184 -11.99 -0.08 -26.29
CA ALA A 184 -11.76 0.84 -25.18
C ALA A 184 -10.67 0.32 -24.23
N ALA A 185 -10.68 -0.96 -23.86
CA ALA A 185 -9.63 -1.56 -23.03
C ALA A 185 -8.24 -1.49 -23.71
N LEU A 186 -8.17 -1.76 -25.02
CA LEU A 186 -6.93 -1.60 -25.80
C LEU A 186 -6.42 -0.15 -25.77
N TRP A 187 -7.32 0.82 -25.97
CA TRP A 187 -6.98 2.23 -25.94
C TRP A 187 -6.50 2.68 -24.55
N ILE A 188 -7.16 2.23 -23.47
CA ILE A 188 -6.75 2.54 -22.09
C ILE A 188 -5.34 2.00 -21.83
N ARG A 189 -5.07 0.72 -22.16
CA ARG A 189 -3.74 0.12 -22.02
C ARG A 189 -2.68 0.93 -22.77
N ASP A 190 -2.92 1.26 -24.05
CA ASP A 190 -1.93 1.98 -24.87
C ASP A 190 -1.70 3.39 -24.35
N THR A 191 -2.76 4.07 -23.91
CA THR A 191 -2.69 5.39 -23.29
C THR A 191 -1.87 5.36 -22.01
N TRP A 192 -2.16 4.42 -21.12
CA TRP A 192 -1.47 4.25 -19.85
C TRP A 192 0.01 3.85 -20.05
N GLN A 193 0.30 2.93 -20.97
CA GLN A 193 1.68 2.56 -21.31
C GLN A 193 2.47 3.76 -21.85
N ALA A 194 1.85 4.60 -22.68
CA ALA A 194 2.47 5.80 -23.24
C ALA A 194 2.82 6.83 -22.16
N LEU A 195 2.01 6.95 -21.09
CA LEU A 195 2.31 7.80 -19.93
C LEU A 195 3.57 7.33 -19.17
N GLY A 196 3.92 6.04 -19.26
CA GLY A 196 5.18 5.50 -18.76
C GLY A 196 6.42 6.10 -19.44
N ASN A 197 6.30 6.68 -20.64
CA ASN A 197 7.38 7.38 -21.34
C ASN A 197 8.69 6.56 -21.44
N GLY A 198 8.57 5.25 -21.72
CA GLY A 198 9.73 4.35 -21.88
C GLY A 198 10.42 3.93 -20.59
N ARG A 199 9.85 4.25 -19.42
CA ARG A 199 10.32 3.77 -18.12
C ARG A 199 10.26 2.24 -18.04
N SER A 200 11.35 1.61 -17.60
CA SER A 200 11.46 0.14 -17.50
C SER A 200 10.68 -0.47 -16.34
N ASP A 201 10.39 0.32 -15.31
CA ASP A 201 9.59 -0.05 -14.14
C ASP A 201 8.09 0.16 -14.34
N VAL A 202 7.65 0.54 -15.55
CA VAL A 202 6.25 0.78 -15.87
C VAL A 202 5.80 -0.13 -17.00
N SER A 203 4.80 -0.97 -16.73
CA SER A 203 4.20 -1.87 -17.72
C SER A 203 2.68 -1.81 -17.68
N ALA A 204 2.02 -1.82 -18.84
CA ALA A 204 0.58 -1.97 -18.93
C ALA A 204 0.22 -3.26 -19.69
N GLU A 205 -0.68 -4.05 -19.12
CA GLU A 205 -1.09 -5.35 -19.64
C GLU A 205 -2.61 -5.50 -19.69
N LEU A 206 -3.06 -6.44 -20.51
CA LEU A 206 -4.46 -6.87 -20.53
C LEU A 206 -4.60 -8.10 -19.64
N PHE A 207 -5.54 -8.04 -18.71
CA PHE A 207 -5.95 -9.19 -17.93
C PHE A 207 -7.06 -9.93 -18.68
N GLU A 208 -6.70 -11.07 -19.28
CA GLU A 208 -7.63 -11.91 -20.07
C GLU A 208 -8.18 -13.11 -19.26
N SER A 209 -7.69 -13.33 -18.03
CA SER A 209 -8.10 -14.44 -17.15
C SER A 209 -9.46 -14.25 -16.47
N CYS A 210 -10.45 -13.73 -17.19
CA CYS A 210 -11.84 -13.65 -16.73
C CYS A 210 -12.75 -14.45 -17.68
N GLY A 211 -13.03 -15.71 -17.31
CA GLY A 211 -13.79 -16.64 -18.16
C GLY A 211 -15.23 -16.22 -18.48
N ASN A 212 -15.81 -15.28 -17.73
CA ASN A 212 -17.17 -14.79 -17.90
C ASN A 212 -17.25 -13.28 -18.23
N CYS A 213 -16.13 -12.65 -18.61
CA CYS A 213 -16.06 -11.25 -19.09
C CYS A 213 -16.20 -11.13 -20.62
N ALA A 214 -16.63 -12.19 -21.30
CA ALA A 214 -16.76 -12.25 -22.76
C ALA A 214 -15.46 -11.80 -23.47
N THR A 215 -15.50 -10.75 -24.28
CA THR A 215 -14.36 -10.31 -25.11
C THR A 215 -13.56 -9.16 -24.51
N GLN A 216 -14.06 -8.52 -23.45
CA GLN A 216 -13.45 -7.34 -22.85
C GLN A 216 -12.47 -7.74 -21.73
N PRO A 217 -11.16 -7.47 -21.90
CA PRO A 217 -10.20 -7.65 -20.84
C PRO A 217 -10.22 -6.49 -19.85
N SER A 218 -9.79 -6.73 -18.61
CA SER A 218 -9.41 -5.63 -17.72
C SER A 218 -8.02 -5.11 -18.10
N VAL A 219 -7.67 -3.89 -17.69
CA VAL A 219 -6.34 -3.31 -17.92
C VAL A 219 -5.64 -3.13 -16.58
N ILE A 220 -4.37 -3.50 -16.50
CA ILE A 220 -3.53 -3.29 -15.32
C ILE A 220 -2.28 -2.55 -15.76
N LEU A 221 -2.07 -1.33 -15.26
CA LEU A 221 -0.75 -0.67 -15.30
C LEU A 221 -0.05 -0.89 -13.97
N THR A 222 1.17 -1.42 -14.01
CA THR A 222 2.03 -1.61 -12.85
C THR A 222 3.17 -0.60 -12.89
N VAL A 223 3.39 0.10 -11.78
CA VAL A 223 4.62 0.81 -11.45
C VAL A 223 5.32 -0.01 -10.37
N GLN A 224 6.44 -0.63 -10.74
CA GLN A 224 7.17 -1.52 -9.85
C GLN A 224 7.77 -0.74 -8.67
N GLY A 225 7.55 -1.24 -7.45
CA GLY A 225 8.17 -0.71 -6.25
C GLY A 225 9.66 -1.05 -6.17
N ASN A 226 10.47 -0.18 -5.56
CA ASN A 226 11.92 -0.40 -5.45
C ASN A 226 12.39 -0.95 -4.11
N GLU A 227 11.57 -0.88 -3.06
CA GLU A 227 11.95 -1.23 -1.69
C GLU A 227 11.00 -2.30 -1.14
N LEU A 228 9.70 -1.99 -1.12
CA LEU A 228 8.62 -2.87 -0.65
C LEU A 228 7.86 -3.44 -1.86
N ALA A 229 8.60 -4.02 -2.80
CA ALA A 229 8.09 -4.44 -4.11
C ALA A 229 6.93 -5.46 -4.04
N ASP A 230 6.88 -6.27 -2.98
CA ASP A 230 5.84 -7.29 -2.77
C ASP A 230 4.55 -6.72 -2.15
N GLU A 231 4.61 -5.52 -1.56
CA GLU A 231 3.44 -4.80 -1.06
C GLU A 231 2.76 -4.01 -2.20
N ILE A 232 1.45 -4.21 -2.38
CA ILE A 232 0.70 -3.72 -3.54
C ILE A 232 -0.35 -2.70 -3.13
N VAL A 233 -0.25 -1.51 -3.71
CA VAL A 233 -1.29 -0.46 -3.67
C VAL A 233 -2.09 -0.49 -4.96
N VAL A 234 -3.42 -0.49 -4.86
CA VAL A 234 -4.31 -0.50 -6.04
C VAL A 234 -5.16 0.75 -6.09
N VAL A 235 -5.27 1.37 -7.26
CA VAL A 235 -6.29 2.39 -7.56
C VAL A 235 -7.00 1.97 -8.84
N GLY A 236 -8.33 1.98 -8.87
CA GLY A 236 -9.05 1.60 -10.08
C GLY A 236 -10.46 2.16 -10.19
N GLY A 237 -11.03 1.94 -11.37
CA GLY A 237 -12.42 2.17 -11.74
C GLY A 237 -12.80 1.17 -12.84
N HIS A 238 -14.07 1.07 -13.21
CA HIS A 238 -14.47 0.14 -14.27
C HIS A 238 -14.52 0.83 -15.63
N LEU A 239 -14.23 0.07 -16.68
CA LEU A 239 -14.10 0.63 -18.03
C LEU A 239 -15.34 0.41 -18.90
N ASP A 240 -16.23 -0.49 -18.50
CA ASP A 240 -17.43 -0.79 -19.26
C ASP A 240 -18.50 0.30 -19.13
N SER A 241 -19.57 0.14 -19.90
CA SER A 241 -20.78 0.95 -19.77
C SER A 241 -21.99 0.16 -20.24
N ILE A 242 -23.13 0.43 -19.63
CA ILE A 242 -24.43 -0.13 -20.04
C ILE A 242 -25.48 0.98 -20.22
N SER A 243 -26.54 0.69 -20.98
CA SER A 243 -27.73 1.52 -20.98
C SER A 243 -29.01 0.74 -21.22
N ASN A 244 -30.14 1.39 -20.98
CA ASN A 244 -31.47 0.88 -21.28
C ASN A 244 -31.89 1.02 -22.77
N SER A 245 -30.94 1.27 -23.68
CA SER A 245 -31.23 1.51 -25.10
C SER A 245 -30.28 0.75 -26.03
N GLY A 246 -30.81 -0.29 -26.67
CA GLY A 246 -30.03 -1.19 -27.53
C GLY A 246 -29.36 -2.31 -26.74
N SER A 247 -28.58 -3.16 -27.40
CA SER A 247 -27.85 -4.27 -26.78
C SER A 247 -26.58 -4.60 -27.56
N GLY A 248 -25.61 -5.23 -26.90
CA GLY A 248 -24.33 -5.60 -27.51
C GLY A 248 -23.65 -4.41 -28.20
N ASN A 249 -23.20 -4.60 -29.45
CA ASN A 249 -22.57 -3.53 -30.23
C ASN A 249 -23.49 -2.33 -30.51
N ALA A 250 -24.81 -2.55 -30.65
CA ALA A 250 -25.75 -1.49 -30.99
C ALA A 250 -26.31 -0.74 -29.77
N MET A 251 -25.82 -1.04 -28.56
CA MET A 251 -26.19 -0.32 -27.35
C MET A 251 -25.68 1.12 -27.42
N ASN A 252 -26.52 2.07 -27.05
CA ASN A 252 -26.16 3.49 -26.93
C ASN A 252 -25.90 3.80 -25.46
N ALA A 253 -24.66 3.67 -25.01
CA ALA A 253 -24.26 3.81 -23.62
C ALA A 253 -22.98 4.67 -23.51
N PRO A 254 -23.11 6.00 -23.59
CA PRO A 254 -21.93 6.87 -23.53
C PRO A 254 -21.16 6.70 -22.21
N GLY A 255 -21.85 6.46 -21.09
CA GLY A 255 -21.22 6.12 -19.80
C GLY A 255 -20.19 7.16 -19.38
N ALA A 256 -20.55 8.44 -19.46
CA ALA A 256 -19.60 9.54 -19.26
C ALA A 256 -19.25 9.75 -17.79
N ASP A 257 -20.23 9.65 -16.91
CA ASP A 257 -20.01 9.64 -15.47
C ASP A 257 -19.60 8.24 -15.01
N ASP A 258 -20.30 7.22 -15.55
CA ASP A 258 -20.27 5.82 -15.16
C ASP A 258 -19.71 4.92 -16.29
N ASP A 259 -18.42 4.56 -16.26
CA ASP A 259 -17.39 5.14 -15.39
C ASP A 259 -16.20 5.70 -16.17
N ALA A 260 -16.49 6.37 -17.30
CA ALA A 260 -15.44 7.14 -17.98
C ALA A 260 -14.82 8.22 -17.09
N SER A 261 -15.55 8.71 -16.07
CA SER A 261 -15.05 9.71 -15.12
C SER A 261 -14.01 9.14 -14.14
N GLY A 262 -14.24 7.95 -13.58
CA GLY A 262 -13.29 7.23 -12.73
C GLY A 262 -12.03 6.88 -13.51
N ILE A 263 -12.17 6.28 -14.70
CA ILE A 263 -11.02 5.99 -15.59
C ILE A 263 -10.25 7.26 -15.95
N ALA A 264 -10.92 8.38 -16.22
CA ALA A 264 -10.26 9.64 -16.50
C ALA A 264 -9.51 10.20 -15.29
N SER A 265 -10.06 10.06 -14.09
CA SER A 265 -9.41 10.46 -12.84
C SER A 265 -8.15 9.62 -12.58
N VAL A 266 -8.25 8.30 -12.71
CA VAL A 266 -7.11 7.36 -12.61
C VAL A 266 -6.03 7.68 -13.65
N THR A 267 -6.43 7.97 -14.90
CA THR A 267 -5.50 8.34 -15.97
C THR A 267 -4.71 9.61 -15.64
N GLU A 268 -5.36 10.60 -15.02
CA GLU A 268 -4.70 11.85 -14.61
C GLU A 268 -3.77 11.65 -13.40
N VAL A 269 -4.14 10.77 -12.45
CA VAL A 269 -3.26 10.34 -11.36
C VAL A 269 -1.97 9.72 -11.93
N ILE A 270 -2.09 8.76 -12.86
CA ILE A 270 -0.95 8.13 -13.54
C ILE A 270 -0.08 9.20 -14.22
N ARG A 271 -0.70 10.12 -14.98
CA ARG A 271 0.03 11.16 -15.70
C ARG A 271 0.84 12.05 -14.77
N VAL A 272 0.23 12.56 -13.69
CA VAL A 272 0.91 13.47 -12.75
C VAL A 272 2.06 12.76 -12.05
N ALA A 273 1.83 11.57 -11.50
CA ALA A 273 2.85 10.82 -10.78
C ALA A 273 4.02 10.42 -11.68
N LEU A 274 3.75 9.88 -12.88
CA LEU A 274 4.83 9.45 -13.78
C LEU A 274 5.60 10.62 -14.38
N ALA A 275 4.93 11.74 -14.68
CA ALA A 275 5.57 12.95 -15.20
C ALA A 275 6.50 13.63 -14.18
N SER A 276 6.27 13.45 -12.88
CA SER A 276 7.18 13.95 -11.84
C SER A 276 8.44 13.09 -11.67
N GLY A 277 8.57 11.99 -12.43
CA GLY A 277 9.65 11.03 -12.24
C GLY A 277 9.47 10.13 -11.02
N TRP A 278 8.27 10.07 -10.43
CA TRP A 278 8.01 9.34 -9.20
C TRP A 278 8.39 7.88 -9.28
N LYS A 279 9.05 7.38 -8.23
CA LYS A 279 9.44 5.99 -8.04
C LYS A 279 8.89 5.54 -6.70
N PRO A 280 7.94 4.60 -6.64
CA PRO A 280 7.33 4.22 -5.38
C PRO A 280 8.17 3.20 -4.60
N LYS A 281 8.05 3.19 -3.27
CA LYS A 281 8.60 2.12 -2.42
C LYS A 281 7.84 0.83 -2.67
N ARG A 282 6.51 0.90 -2.61
CA ARG A 282 5.59 -0.21 -2.87
C ARG A 282 5.25 -0.33 -4.35
N THR A 283 4.86 -1.52 -4.78
CA THR A 283 4.32 -1.67 -6.13
C THR A 283 2.94 -1.00 -6.20
N VAL A 284 2.73 -0.15 -7.20
CA VAL A 284 1.44 0.53 -7.41
C VAL A 284 0.81 0.05 -8.71
N LYS A 285 -0.41 -0.47 -8.61
CA LYS A 285 -1.19 -0.98 -9.73
C LYS A 285 -2.40 -0.09 -9.97
N PHE A 286 -2.57 0.36 -11.20
CA PHE A 286 -3.75 1.08 -11.66
C PHE A 286 -4.60 0.14 -12.49
N MET A 287 -5.90 0.09 -12.24
CA MET A 287 -6.78 -0.90 -12.84
C MET A 287 -7.99 -0.27 -13.52
N ALA A 288 -8.31 -0.78 -14.71
CA ALA A 288 -9.56 -0.53 -15.41
C ALA A 288 -10.29 -1.87 -15.49
N TYR A 289 -11.32 -2.06 -14.67
CA TYR A 289 -12.02 -3.35 -14.54
C TYR A 289 -13.00 -3.58 -15.68
N ALA A 290 -13.04 -4.79 -16.21
CA ALA A 290 -14.05 -5.20 -17.19
C ALA A 290 -15.32 -5.70 -16.49
N ALA A 291 -16.46 -5.54 -17.16
CA ALA A 291 -17.70 -6.22 -16.82
C ALA A 291 -18.18 -5.97 -15.37
N GLU A 292 -18.04 -4.74 -14.86
CA GLU A 292 -18.59 -4.33 -13.56
C GLU A 292 -20.13 -4.40 -13.63
N GLU A 293 -20.69 -3.84 -14.70
CA GLU A 293 -22.13 -3.61 -14.87
C GLU A 293 -22.93 -4.94 -14.90
N VAL A 294 -22.23 -6.03 -15.23
CA VAL A 294 -22.79 -7.38 -15.30
C VAL A 294 -22.39 -8.28 -14.13
N GLY A 295 -21.99 -7.67 -13.01
CA GLY A 295 -21.80 -8.32 -11.72
C GLY A 295 -20.35 -8.42 -11.26
N LEU A 296 -19.60 -7.32 -11.32
CA LEU A 296 -18.24 -7.17 -10.74
C LEU A 296 -17.25 -8.25 -11.23
N ARG A 297 -17.40 -8.71 -12.48
CA ARG A 297 -16.75 -9.96 -12.93
C ARG A 297 -15.25 -9.80 -13.07
N GLY A 298 -14.79 -8.70 -13.66
CA GLY A 298 -13.37 -8.43 -13.86
C GLY A 298 -12.62 -8.24 -12.55
N SER A 299 -13.12 -7.37 -11.66
CA SER A 299 -12.51 -7.15 -10.36
C SER A 299 -12.51 -8.38 -9.48
N ASN A 300 -13.59 -9.17 -9.47
CA ASN A 300 -13.64 -10.42 -8.73
C ASN A 300 -12.62 -11.45 -9.26
N ALA A 301 -12.49 -11.61 -10.57
CA ALA A 301 -11.49 -12.51 -11.15
C ALA A 301 -10.06 -12.11 -10.73
N ILE A 302 -9.73 -10.82 -10.77
CA ILE A 302 -8.42 -10.29 -10.35
C ILE A 302 -8.20 -10.51 -8.85
N ALA A 303 -9.15 -10.11 -8.01
CA ALA A 303 -9.02 -10.20 -6.56
C ALA A 303 -8.88 -11.66 -6.09
N GLN A 304 -9.65 -12.60 -6.64
CA GLN A 304 -9.51 -14.02 -6.33
C GLN A 304 -8.18 -14.59 -6.81
N GLN A 305 -7.68 -14.17 -7.99
CA GLN A 305 -6.36 -14.57 -8.45
C GLN A 305 -5.25 -14.05 -7.52
N PHE A 306 -5.35 -12.80 -7.07
CA PHE A 306 -4.38 -12.21 -6.14
C PHE A 306 -4.39 -12.95 -4.80
N LYS A 307 -5.57 -13.27 -4.27
CA LYS A 307 -5.75 -14.10 -3.07
C LYS A 307 -5.11 -15.48 -3.25
N ALA A 308 -5.41 -16.17 -4.35
CA ALA A 308 -4.86 -17.49 -4.64
C ALA A 308 -3.34 -17.51 -4.80
N GLN A 309 -2.76 -16.40 -5.26
CA GLN A 309 -1.32 -16.21 -5.39
C GLN A 309 -0.64 -15.72 -4.10
N GLY A 310 -1.40 -15.42 -3.04
CA GLY A 310 -0.86 -14.90 -1.79
C GLY A 310 -0.24 -13.50 -1.93
N GLN A 311 -0.75 -12.68 -2.85
CA GLN A 311 -0.28 -11.31 -3.06
C GLN A 311 -0.60 -10.43 -1.83
N ASP A 312 0.33 -9.56 -1.45
CA ASP A 312 0.15 -8.65 -0.31
C ASP A 312 -0.43 -7.30 -0.74
N VAL A 313 -1.76 -7.21 -0.83
CA VAL A 313 -2.44 -5.96 -1.18
C VAL A 313 -2.72 -5.15 0.08
N VAL A 314 -2.08 -3.99 0.17
CA VAL A 314 -2.08 -3.13 1.37
C VAL A 314 -3.17 -2.05 1.36
N GLY A 315 -3.77 -1.78 0.20
CA GLY A 315 -4.89 -0.87 0.08
C GLY A 315 -5.41 -0.74 -1.34
N VAL A 316 -6.73 -0.70 -1.48
CA VAL A 316 -7.43 -0.54 -2.75
C VAL A 316 -8.36 0.67 -2.69
N LEU A 317 -8.16 1.64 -3.57
CA LEU A 317 -9.07 2.77 -3.77
C LEU A 317 -9.89 2.57 -5.05
N GLN A 318 -11.20 2.44 -4.91
CA GLN A 318 -12.15 2.49 -6.01
C GLN A 318 -12.59 3.94 -6.29
N MET A 319 -12.58 4.30 -7.57
CA MET A 319 -13.16 5.52 -8.13
C MET A 319 -14.19 5.12 -9.17
N ASP A 320 -15.46 5.20 -8.80
CA ASP A 320 -16.59 4.92 -9.68
C ASP A 320 -17.58 6.06 -9.50
N MET A 321 -17.86 6.75 -10.62
CA MET A 321 -18.57 8.03 -10.70
C MET A 321 -17.92 9.14 -9.88
N THR A 322 -17.26 10.06 -10.57
CA THR A 322 -16.38 11.07 -9.95
C THR A 322 -16.73 12.50 -10.31
N ASN A 323 -17.78 12.73 -11.12
CA ASN A 323 -17.92 14.02 -11.79
C ASN A 323 -19.27 14.72 -11.64
N TYR A 324 -20.35 14.03 -11.27
CA TYR A 324 -21.63 14.70 -11.08
C TYR A 324 -21.75 15.28 -9.67
N ALA A 325 -21.63 16.61 -9.58
CA ALA A 325 -21.68 17.36 -8.31
C ALA A 325 -22.82 18.39 -8.24
N ALA A 326 -23.82 18.28 -9.11
CA ALA A 326 -24.86 19.30 -9.26
C ALA A 326 -25.66 19.54 -7.97
N GLY A 327 -25.57 20.75 -7.42
CA GLY A 327 -26.34 21.17 -6.24
C GLY A 327 -25.82 20.61 -4.91
N SER A 328 -24.66 19.95 -4.89
CA SER A 328 -24.05 19.46 -3.66
C SER A 328 -23.25 20.54 -2.93
N SER A 329 -23.28 20.50 -1.60
CA SER A 329 -22.38 21.28 -0.71
C SER A 329 -21.12 20.54 -0.31
N VAL A 330 -21.06 19.21 -0.52
CA VAL A 330 -19.87 18.38 -0.30
C VAL A 330 -19.22 18.01 -1.62
N ALA A 331 -17.90 17.81 -1.60
CA ALA A 331 -17.10 17.50 -2.78
C ALA A 331 -17.12 16.01 -3.12
N MET A 332 -17.15 15.15 -2.09
CA MET A 332 -17.06 13.69 -2.24
C MET A 332 -17.75 13.00 -1.04
N ASN A 333 -18.20 11.76 -1.22
CA ASN A 333 -18.72 10.92 -0.14
C ASN A 333 -17.86 9.66 0.03
N LEU A 334 -17.49 9.34 1.27
CA LEU A 334 -16.89 8.05 1.59
C LEU A 334 -17.97 6.97 1.68
N VAL A 335 -17.82 5.86 0.96
CA VAL A 335 -18.72 4.71 1.05
C VAL A 335 -18.47 3.97 2.36
N ALA A 336 -19.52 3.80 3.18
CA ALA A 336 -19.40 3.29 4.55
C ALA A 336 -19.38 1.77 4.63
N ASP A 337 -20.18 1.10 3.79
CA ASP A 337 -20.35 -0.35 3.74
C ASP A 337 -19.35 -1.00 2.76
N TYR A 338 -19.12 -2.31 2.94
CA TYR A 338 -18.16 -3.10 2.16
C TYR A 338 -16.74 -2.51 2.06
N SER A 339 -16.37 -1.64 3.00
CA SER A 339 -15.12 -0.89 3.01
C SER A 339 -14.35 -1.10 4.32
N ASN A 340 -13.03 -1.27 4.24
CA ASN A 340 -12.16 -1.51 5.39
C ASN A 340 -12.13 -0.32 6.36
N ALA A 341 -12.23 -0.60 7.66
CA ALA A 341 -12.30 0.42 8.69
C ALA A 341 -11.05 1.32 8.76
N SER A 342 -9.86 0.71 8.71
CA SER A 342 -8.58 1.45 8.76
C SER A 342 -8.35 2.27 7.49
N LEU A 343 -8.63 1.70 6.33
CA LEU A 343 -8.49 2.38 5.04
C LEU A 343 -9.49 3.54 4.91
N LYS A 344 -10.71 3.39 5.44
CA LYS A 344 -11.68 4.50 5.55
C LYS A 344 -11.16 5.63 6.43
N GLN A 345 -10.54 5.31 7.57
CA GLN A 345 -9.93 6.32 8.44
C GLN A 345 -8.77 7.01 7.72
N PHE A 346 -7.94 6.25 7.00
CA PHE A 346 -6.87 6.79 6.19
C PHE A 346 -7.38 7.72 5.08
N LEU A 347 -8.40 7.32 4.31
CA LEU A 347 -9.00 8.19 3.27
C LEU A 347 -9.59 9.48 3.85
N ASN A 348 -10.20 9.41 5.04
CA ASN A 348 -10.66 10.61 5.75
C ASN A 348 -9.48 11.50 6.15
N ALA A 349 -8.40 10.92 6.67
CA ALA A 349 -7.20 11.66 7.05
C ALA A 349 -6.50 12.30 5.83
N LEU A 350 -6.41 11.58 4.70
CA LEU A 350 -5.90 12.13 3.43
C LEU A 350 -6.76 13.30 2.94
N PHE A 351 -8.09 13.16 3.00
CA PHE A 351 -8.99 14.25 2.64
C PHE A 351 -8.78 15.47 3.54
N ASP A 352 -8.73 15.24 4.85
CA ASP A 352 -8.61 16.31 5.85
C ASP A 352 -7.24 17.01 5.77
N GLU A 353 -6.17 16.30 5.41
CA GLU A 353 -4.83 16.87 5.21
C GLU A 353 -4.73 17.63 3.88
N TYR A 354 -5.10 17.02 2.76
CA TYR A 354 -4.77 17.56 1.44
C TYR A 354 -5.90 18.34 0.77
N LEU A 355 -7.15 17.99 1.02
CA LEU A 355 -8.30 18.54 0.29
C LEU A 355 -9.09 19.55 1.13
N ALA A 356 -9.24 19.32 2.44
CA ALA A 356 -9.97 20.24 3.31
C ALA A 356 -9.35 21.65 3.39
N PRO A 357 -8.01 21.83 3.38
CA PRO A 357 -7.40 23.16 3.31
C PRO A 357 -7.73 23.93 2.02
N MET A 358 -8.17 23.23 0.97
CA MET A 358 -8.66 23.84 -0.28
C MET A 358 -10.13 24.30 -0.17
N GLY A 359 -10.75 24.22 1.02
CA GLY A 359 -12.14 24.57 1.26
C GLY A 359 -13.14 23.48 0.83
N LEU A 360 -12.68 22.26 0.59
CA LEU A 360 -13.52 21.13 0.24
C LEU A 360 -14.07 20.46 1.50
N SER A 361 -15.25 19.86 1.40
CA SER A 361 -15.84 19.05 2.46
C SER A 361 -16.22 17.68 1.94
N ARG A 362 -16.23 16.69 2.85
CA ARG A 362 -16.62 15.31 2.54
C ARG A 362 -17.87 14.90 3.31
N GLY A 363 -18.65 14.00 2.73
CA GLY A 363 -19.76 13.32 3.38
C GLY A 363 -19.53 11.81 3.50
N THR A 364 -20.62 11.09 3.77
CA THR A 364 -20.64 9.64 3.85
C THR A 364 -21.85 9.13 3.09
N TYR A 365 -21.67 8.02 2.38
CA TYR A 365 -22.72 7.35 1.62
C TYR A 365 -22.81 5.89 2.04
N THR A 366 -23.99 5.28 1.92
CA THR A 366 -24.18 3.86 2.19
C THR A 366 -24.95 3.26 1.03
N CYS A 367 -24.35 2.26 0.40
CA CYS A 367 -24.92 1.59 -0.76
C CYS A 367 -26.02 0.59 -0.36
N GLY A 368 -25.84 -0.12 0.76
CA GLY A 368 -26.66 -1.22 1.23
C GLY A 368 -26.30 -2.59 0.62
N TYR A 369 -25.23 -2.66 -0.17
CA TYR A 369 -24.72 -3.84 -0.89
C TYR A 369 -23.30 -3.55 -1.42
N GLY A 370 -22.59 -4.58 -1.90
CA GLY A 370 -21.31 -4.39 -2.58
C GLY A 370 -21.51 -3.68 -3.93
N CYS A 371 -21.48 -2.35 -3.92
CA CYS A 371 -22.01 -1.53 -5.01
C CYS A 371 -21.11 -1.32 -6.21
N SER A 372 -19.83 -1.63 -6.07
CA SER A 372 -18.82 -1.48 -7.12
C SER A 372 -17.62 -2.39 -6.79
N ASP A 373 -16.55 -2.31 -7.56
CA ASP A 373 -15.43 -3.26 -7.53
C ASP A 373 -14.69 -3.35 -6.19
N HIS A 374 -14.76 -2.34 -5.32
CA HIS A 374 -14.20 -2.41 -3.96
C HIS A 374 -14.76 -3.60 -3.16
N ALA A 375 -16.00 -4.01 -3.44
CA ALA A 375 -16.62 -5.16 -2.80
C ALA A 375 -15.91 -6.47 -3.17
N SER A 376 -15.46 -6.63 -4.42
CA SER A 376 -14.68 -7.79 -4.86
C SER A 376 -13.40 -7.95 -4.04
N TRP A 377 -12.70 -6.85 -3.81
CA TRP A 377 -11.46 -6.82 -3.00
C TRP A 377 -11.72 -7.10 -1.53
N THR A 378 -12.72 -6.45 -0.92
CA THR A 378 -13.12 -6.71 0.47
C THR A 378 -13.52 -8.16 0.68
N ASN A 379 -14.26 -8.75 -0.26
CA ASN A 379 -14.68 -10.16 -0.19
C ASN A 379 -13.52 -11.14 -0.41
N ALA A 380 -12.46 -10.73 -1.10
CA ALA A 380 -11.23 -11.52 -1.23
C ALA A 380 -10.27 -11.37 -0.04
N GLY A 381 -10.65 -10.63 1.01
CA GLY A 381 -9.84 -10.47 2.21
C GLY A 381 -8.97 -9.21 2.24
N PHE A 382 -9.03 -8.37 1.21
CA PHE A 382 -8.13 -7.21 1.06
C PHE A 382 -8.73 -5.90 1.60
N PRO A 383 -7.90 -4.96 2.07
CA PRO A 383 -8.38 -3.64 2.50
C PRO A 383 -8.78 -2.82 1.27
N ALA A 384 -10.09 -2.60 1.09
CA ALA A 384 -10.62 -1.78 0.02
C ALA A 384 -11.60 -0.72 0.52
N ALA A 385 -11.67 0.42 -0.18
CA ALA A 385 -12.61 1.49 0.11
C ALA A 385 -12.91 2.29 -1.17
N MET A 386 -14.02 3.01 -1.16
CA MET A 386 -14.49 3.77 -2.32
C MET A 386 -14.82 5.21 -1.92
N MET A 387 -14.40 6.13 -2.79
CA MET A 387 -14.85 7.52 -2.75
C MET A 387 -15.80 7.74 -3.92
N PHE A 388 -16.98 8.27 -3.61
CA PHE A 388 -18.08 8.42 -4.54
C PHE A 388 -18.42 9.91 -4.73
N GLU A 389 -18.99 10.24 -5.89
CA GLU A 389 -19.51 11.57 -6.15
C GLU A 389 -20.55 12.03 -5.12
N PRO A 390 -20.68 13.36 -4.93
CA PRO A 390 -21.39 13.84 -3.76
C PRO A 390 -22.92 13.82 -3.90
N THR A 391 -23.44 13.61 -5.10
CA THR A 391 -24.87 13.56 -5.40
C THR A 391 -25.14 12.57 -6.51
N PHE A 392 -26.33 12.00 -6.54
CA PHE A 392 -26.68 10.93 -7.48
C PHE A 392 -27.07 11.47 -8.86
N ASN A 393 -26.41 10.98 -9.91
CA ASN A 393 -26.76 11.26 -11.30
C ASN A 393 -27.98 10.42 -11.75
N ASN A 394 -29.12 11.06 -12.01
CA ASN A 394 -30.32 10.35 -12.45
C ASN A 394 -30.32 9.88 -13.92
N ARG A 395 -29.22 10.11 -14.65
CA ARG A 395 -29.05 9.73 -16.07
C ARG A 395 -28.24 8.46 -16.26
N LEU A 396 -27.70 7.88 -15.19
CA LEU A 396 -26.93 6.64 -15.20
C LEU A 396 -27.69 5.53 -15.93
N HIS A 397 -26.92 4.68 -16.61
CA HIS A 397 -27.40 3.58 -17.44
C HIS A 397 -28.45 4.00 -18.48
N THR A 398 -28.29 5.20 -19.05
CA THR A 398 -29.10 5.69 -20.18
C THR A 398 -28.22 6.32 -21.25
N PRO A 399 -28.74 6.51 -22.48
CA PRO A 399 -28.09 7.33 -23.50
C PRO A 399 -27.78 8.78 -23.10
N ASN A 400 -28.34 9.27 -21.98
CA ASN A 400 -28.17 10.64 -21.51
C ASN A 400 -27.05 10.78 -20.49
N ASP A 401 -26.41 9.69 -20.05
CA ASP A 401 -25.19 9.78 -19.25
C ASP A 401 -24.03 10.28 -20.11
N THR A 402 -23.96 11.60 -20.26
CA THR A 402 -23.07 12.30 -21.17
C THR A 402 -22.31 13.37 -20.41
N LEU A 403 -21.13 13.76 -20.91
CA LEU A 403 -20.37 14.87 -20.33
C LEU A 403 -21.20 16.16 -20.23
N GLN A 404 -22.07 16.43 -21.21
CA GLN A 404 -22.99 17.56 -21.15
C GLN A 404 -24.04 17.41 -20.04
N GLY A 405 -24.50 16.20 -19.77
CA GLY A 405 -25.38 15.86 -18.65
C GLY A 405 -24.76 16.16 -17.28
N MET A 406 -23.43 16.11 -17.19
CA MET A 406 -22.65 16.50 -16.01
C MET A 406 -22.25 17.99 -15.97
N GLY A 407 -22.78 18.81 -16.88
CA GLY A 407 -22.48 20.24 -16.96
C GLY A 407 -21.31 20.60 -17.89
N GLY A 408 -20.78 19.64 -18.65
CA GLY A 408 -19.77 19.90 -19.68
C GLY A 408 -18.34 20.12 -19.16
N THR A 409 -18.10 19.85 -17.88
CA THR A 409 -16.80 20.03 -17.20
C THR A 409 -16.39 18.77 -16.46
N ALA A 410 -15.10 18.64 -16.12
CA ALA A 410 -14.54 17.60 -15.26
C ALA A 410 -14.08 18.16 -13.88
N ASN A 411 -14.69 19.26 -13.43
CA ASN A 411 -14.23 19.98 -12.23
C ASN A 411 -14.33 19.13 -10.95
N ALA A 412 -15.35 18.28 -10.83
CA ALA A 412 -15.47 17.42 -9.66
C ALA A 412 -14.41 16.30 -9.70
N SER A 413 -14.18 15.68 -10.85
CA SER A 413 -13.12 14.66 -11.03
C SER A 413 -11.70 15.16 -10.72
N VAL A 414 -11.44 16.47 -10.80
CA VAL A 414 -10.15 17.05 -10.35
C VAL A 414 -9.91 16.72 -8.87
N ASN A 415 -10.94 16.76 -8.02
CA ASN A 415 -10.80 16.47 -6.59
C ASN A 415 -10.53 14.97 -6.36
N PHE A 416 -11.17 14.09 -7.14
CA PHE A 416 -10.90 12.64 -7.11
C PHE A 416 -9.46 12.33 -7.53
N SER A 417 -8.97 12.98 -8.58
CA SER A 417 -7.58 12.83 -9.03
C SER A 417 -6.58 13.32 -7.97
N LYS A 418 -6.87 14.43 -7.29
CA LYS A 418 -6.04 14.91 -6.16
C LYS A 418 -6.02 13.92 -5.00
N LEU A 419 -7.18 13.36 -4.63
CA LEU A 419 -7.24 12.35 -3.58
C LEU A 419 -6.53 11.06 -4.00
N GLY A 420 -6.64 10.65 -5.27
CA GLY A 420 -5.90 9.52 -5.82
C GLY A 420 -4.38 9.73 -5.75
N LEU A 421 -3.90 10.94 -6.05
CA LEU A 421 -2.49 11.32 -5.91
C LEU A 421 -2.03 11.27 -4.45
N ALA A 422 -2.82 11.81 -3.52
CA ALA A 422 -2.55 11.69 -2.10
C ALA A 422 -2.51 10.23 -1.64
N PHE A 423 -3.46 9.41 -2.10
CA PHE A 423 -3.52 7.98 -1.79
C PHE A 423 -2.30 7.21 -2.26
N ILE A 424 -1.90 7.34 -3.53
CA ILE A 424 -0.71 6.64 -4.04
C ILE A 424 0.59 7.23 -3.48
N GLY A 425 0.63 8.53 -3.20
CA GLY A 425 1.80 9.18 -2.63
C GLY A 425 2.03 8.74 -1.20
N GLU A 426 0.99 8.71 -0.38
CA GLU A 426 1.09 8.32 1.02
C GLU A 426 1.13 6.82 1.23
N LEU A 427 0.40 6.02 0.46
CA LEU A 427 0.45 4.57 0.65
C LEU A 427 1.59 3.93 -0.15
N GLY A 428 1.83 4.38 -1.38
CA GLY A 428 2.92 3.89 -2.22
C GLY A 428 4.30 4.31 -1.70
N LYS A 429 4.37 5.49 -1.06
CA LYS A 429 5.57 6.20 -0.58
C LYS A 429 6.60 6.41 -1.69
N THR A 430 7.34 7.51 -1.64
CA THR A 430 8.37 7.78 -2.66
C THR A 430 9.70 7.16 -2.23
N SER A 431 10.31 6.41 -3.14
CA SER A 431 11.66 5.87 -2.94
C SER A 431 12.66 7.00 -2.77
N GLY A 432 13.51 6.90 -1.76
CA GLY A 432 14.57 7.87 -1.48
C GLY A 432 14.12 9.28 -1.03
N SER A 433 12.83 9.57 -0.84
CA SER A 433 12.39 10.79 -0.15
C SER A 433 11.73 10.44 1.19
N GLY A 434 12.50 10.68 2.24
CA GLY A 434 12.29 10.26 3.63
C GLY A 434 13.67 9.86 4.18
N PRO A 435 13.95 9.94 5.49
CA PRO A 435 15.09 9.20 6.03
C PRO A 435 14.89 7.75 5.61
N ASP A 436 15.88 7.23 4.91
CA ASP A 436 15.97 5.85 4.44
C ASP A 436 15.47 4.84 5.49
N PRO A 437 14.34 4.11 5.26
CA PRO A 437 14.10 2.80 5.80
C PRO A 437 14.47 1.78 4.71
N ASP A 438 15.78 1.54 4.61
CA ASP A 438 16.47 0.34 4.14
C ASP A 438 16.88 0.20 2.65
N PRO A 439 18.20 0.13 2.36
CA PRO A 439 18.77 -0.63 1.26
C PRO A 439 19.23 -2.02 1.76
N ASP A 440 18.52 -3.05 1.31
CA ASP A 440 18.70 -4.52 1.48
C ASP A 440 17.68 -5.22 2.44
N PRO A 441 17.41 -6.54 2.27
CA PRO A 441 16.10 -7.11 2.54
C PRO A 441 15.86 -7.28 4.05
N ASP A 442 14.93 -6.52 4.63
CA ASP A 442 14.58 -6.68 6.04
C ASP A 442 13.83 -8.01 6.29
N PRO A 443 14.35 -8.90 7.15
CA PRO A 443 13.60 -10.03 7.65
C PRO A 443 13.08 -9.73 9.06
N THR A 444 11.77 -9.46 9.18
CA THR A 444 10.93 -9.72 10.39
C THR A 444 11.25 -8.95 11.70
N PRO A 445 10.25 -8.83 12.61
CA PRO A 445 10.18 -7.75 13.60
C PRO A 445 11.37 -7.66 14.58
N GLY A 446 12.07 -6.53 14.56
CA GLY A 446 12.92 -6.06 15.66
C GLY A 446 13.88 -4.91 15.27
N GLY A 447 14.24 -4.76 14.00
CA GLY A 447 14.94 -3.57 13.47
C GLY A 447 16.42 -3.43 13.89
N GLU A 448 17.07 -2.33 13.52
CA GLU A 448 18.52 -2.13 13.73
C GLU A 448 18.87 -1.65 15.17
N LEU A 449 20.00 -2.14 15.69
CA LEU A 449 20.63 -1.72 16.93
C LEU A 449 21.64 -0.61 16.68
N GLU A 450 21.66 0.39 17.55
CA GLU A 450 22.74 1.36 17.60
C GLU A 450 23.82 0.91 18.60
N LYS A 451 25.09 1.20 18.28
CA LYS A 451 26.25 0.83 19.11
C LYS A 451 26.12 1.39 20.53
N GLY A 452 26.00 0.47 21.50
CA GLY A 452 25.98 0.78 22.93
C GLY A 452 24.64 1.30 23.45
N VAL A 453 23.63 1.43 22.59
CA VAL A 453 22.29 1.91 22.97
C VAL A 453 21.40 0.71 23.30
N PRO A 454 20.81 0.64 24.50
CA PRO A 454 19.91 -0.45 24.86
C PRO A 454 18.53 -0.29 24.19
N LYS A 455 18.09 -1.32 23.48
CA LYS A 455 16.67 -1.51 23.13
C LYS A 455 15.99 -2.14 24.34
N THR A 456 15.04 -1.43 24.94
CA THR A 456 14.38 -1.83 26.20
C THR A 456 12.91 -2.19 25.97
N GLY A 457 12.26 -2.79 26.97
CA GLY A 457 10.82 -3.09 26.91
C GLY A 457 10.45 -4.25 25.99
N LEU A 458 11.41 -5.09 25.62
CA LEU A 458 11.19 -6.18 24.66
C LEU A 458 10.28 -7.25 25.25
N SER A 459 9.34 -7.73 24.44
CA SER A 459 8.40 -8.79 24.82
C SER A 459 8.03 -9.65 23.62
N ALA A 460 7.81 -10.94 23.86
CA ALA A 460 7.36 -11.88 22.85
C ALA A 460 6.65 -13.08 23.50
N ASN A 461 5.71 -13.68 22.77
CA ASN A 461 5.00 -14.89 23.19
C ASN A 461 5.86 -16.14 22.95
N SER A 462 5.66 -17.20 23.75
CA SER A 462 6.38 -18.48 23.58
C SER A 462 6.31 -18.99 22.14
N GLY A 463 7.47 -19.35 21.59
CA GLY A 463 7.64 -19.78 20.21
C GLY A 463 7.92 -18.64 19.21
N SER A 464 7.64 -17.39 19.58
CA SER A 464 7.95 -16.22 18.74
C SER A 464 9.43 -15.81 18.84
N SER A 465 9.87 -14.97 17.91
CA SER A 465 11.23 -14.41 17.90
C SER A 465 11.20 -12.93 17.54
N LEU A 466 12.15 -12.18 18.09
CA LEU A 466 12.47 -10.81 17.69
C LEU A 466 13.84 -10.84 16.99
N ASN A 467 13.96 -10.16 15.85
CA ASN A 467 15.18 -10.17 15.05
C ASN A 467 15.75 -8.75 14.93
N TYR A 468 17.04 -8.60 15.13
CA TYR A 468 17.75 -7.33 15.09
C TYR A 468 19.02 -7.43 14.27
N THR A 469 19.51 -6.30 13.77
CA THR A 469 20.80 -6.17 13.10
C THR A 469 21.70 -5.16 13.79
N LEU A 470 23.01 -5.27 13.62
CA LEU A 470 24.00 -4.25 13.99
C LEU A 470 25.10 -4.24 12.93
N VAL A 471 25.29 -3.10 12.27
CA VAL A 471 26.44 -2.91 11.37
C VAL A 471 27.71 -2.72 12.19
N VAL A 472 28.72 -3.55 11.92
CA VAL A 472 30.02 -3.50 12.59
C VAL A 472 31.08 -3.02 11.60
N PRO A 473 31.78 -1.90 11.85
CA PRO A 473 32.74 -1.34 10.91
C PRO A 473 34.04 -2.13 10.84
N ALA A 474 34.81 -1.93 9.76
CA ALA A 474 36.14 -2.48 9.62
C ALA A 474 37.08 -1.95 10.72
N GLY A 475 37.84 -2.86 11.34
CA GLY A 475 38.73 -2.53 12.46
C GLY A 475 38.05 -2.47 13.84
N ALA A 476 36.77 -2.82 13.92
CA ALA A 476 36.11 -3.05 15.21
C ALA A 476 36.71 -4.27 15.94
N SER A 477 36.69 -4.21 17.26
CA SER A 477 37.15 -5.24 18.19
C SER A 477 36.16 -5.39 19.34
N ASN A 478 36.19 -6.53 20.02
CA ASN A 478 35.37 -6.78 21.21
C ASN A 478 33.86 -6.53 20.99
N LEU A 479 33.29 -7.06 19.90
CA LEU A 479 31.85 -7.02 19.66
C LEU A 479 31.13 -7.86 20.73
N SER A 480 30.00 -7.34 21.22
CA SER A 480 29.18 -7.99 22.22
C SER A 480 27.70 -7.73 21.97
N PHE A 481 26.87 -8.73 22.25
CA PHE A 481 25.41 -8.62 22.33
C PHE A 481 24.97 -9.16 23.68
N THR A 482 24.24 -8.36 24.44
CA THR A 482 23.83 -8.68 25.80
C THR A 482 22.34 -8.50 25.98
N THR A 483 21.64 -9.52 26.47
CA THR A 483 20.27 -9.44 26.97
C THR A 483 20.26 -9.34 28.49
N SER A 484 19.34 -8.53 29.06
CA SER A 484 19.20 -8.39 30.51
C SER A 484 17.81 -7.89 30.91
N GLY A 485 17.46 -8.06 32.19
CA GLY A 485 16.20 -7.58 32.77
C GLY A 485 14.98 -8.42 32.41
N GLY A 486 13.79 -7.89 32.73
CA GLY A 486 12.51 -8.51 32.41
C GLY A 486 12.16 -9.78 33.20
N SER A 487 11.11 -10.46 32.73
CA SER A 487 10.61 -11.75 33.20
C SER A 487 10.46 -12.74 32.03
N GLY A 488 10.35 -14.04 32.29
CA GLY A 488 10.27 -15.08 31.25
C GLY A 488 11.62 -15.70 30.88
N ASP A 489 11.70 -16.26 29.66
CA ASP A 489 12.90 -16.94 29.15
C ASP A 489 13.18 -16.59 27.68
N ALA A 490 14.12 -15.67 27.49
CA ALA A 490 14.56 -15.13 26.21
C ALA A 490 15.95 -15.68 25.83
N ASP A 491 15.99 -16.56 24.82
CA ASP A 491 17.22 -17.15 24.28
C ASP A 491 17.85 -16.23 23.21
N LEU A 492 19.14 -15.95 23.32
CA LEU A 492 19.93 -15.15 22.38
C LEU A 492 20.65 -16.01 21.34
N TYR A 493 20.49 -15.66 20.07
CA TYR A 493 21.24 -16.22 18.94
C TYR A 493 21.87 -15.09 18.15
N VAL A 494 23.13 -15.24 17.73
CA VAL A 494 23.84 -14.23 16.93
C VAL A 494 24.57 -14.89 15.76
N LYS A 495 24.56 -14.24 14.58
CA LYS A 495 25.25 -14.71 13.38
C LYS A 495 25.68 -13.55 12.47
N PHE A 496 26.86 -13.63 11.86
CA PHE A 496 27.36 -12.67 10.88
C PHE A 496 26.78 -12.94 9.47
N GLY A 497 26.38 -11.87 8.78
CA GLY A 497 25.97 -11.84 7.38
C GLY A 497 24.63 -12.48 7.03
N THR A 498 24.05 -13.30 7.90
CA THR A 498 22.71 -13.91 7.71
C THR A 498 21.98 -14.09 9.05
N ALA A 499 20.65 -14.16 9.01
CA ALA A 499 19.83 -14.39 10.21
C ALA A 499 20.10 -15.77 10.85
N PRO A 500 20.27 -15.86 12.18
CA PRO A 500 20.45 -17.12 12.87
C PRO A 500 19.15 -17.95 12.94
N THR A 501 19.28 -19.27 12.79
CA THR A 501 18.20 -20.26 12.97
C THR A 501 18.41 -21.08 14.23
N ASP A 502 17.46 -21.97 14.55
CA ASP A 502 17.59 -22.89 15.69
C ASP A 502 18.78 -23.86 15.54
N SER A 503 19.29 -24.04 14.32
CA SER A 503 20.39 -24.97 14.00
C SER A 503 21.60 -24.31 13.35
N SER A 504 21.57 -23.01 13.08
CA SER A 504 22.67 -22.26 12.46
C SER A 504 22.84 -20.90 13.13
N TYR A 505 23.92 -20.76 13.90
CA TYR A 505 24.27 -19.56 14.66
C TYR A 505 25.77 -19.56 14.90
N ASP A 506 26.34 -18.36 15.10
CA ASP A 506 27.74 -18.21 15.47
C ASP A 506 27.89 -18.15 17.00
N CYS A 507 26.85 -17.73 17.71
CA CYS A 507 26.78 -17.79 19.17
C CYS A 507 25.36 -18.03 19.68
N ARG A 508 25.25 -18.92 20.67
CA ARG A 508 24.07 -19.16 21.52
C ARG A 508 24.55 -19.54 22.93
N PRO A 509 24.26 -18.77 24.00
CA PRO A 509 24.81 -18.99 25.35
C PRO A 509 24.24 -20.17 26.15
N TYR A 510 23.11 -20.78 25.76
CA TYR A 510 22.44 -21.90 26.45
C TYR A 510 22.16 -21.64 27.94
N LYS A 511 21.77 -20.41 28.30
CA LYS A 511 21.41 -20.10 29.69
C LYS A 511 19.90 -20.21 29.86
N SER A 512 19.47 -20.34 31.10
CA SER A 512 18.05 -20.23 31.46
C SER A 512 17.77 -18.80 31.93
N GLY A 513 16.71 -18.19 31.43
CA GLY A 513 16.29 -16.83 31.76
C GLY A 513 16.91 -15.77 30.85
N ASN A 514 16.55 -14.51 31.06
CA ASN A 514 16.76 -13.44 30.08
C ASN A 514 18.17 -12.82 30.04
N ALA A 515 19.13 -13.32 30.83
CA ALA A 515 20.44 -12.70 31.00
C ALA A 515 21.51 -13.46 30.21
N GLU A 516 21.65 -13.14 28.92
CA GLU A 516 22.55 -13.83 28.00
C GLU A 516 23.56 -12.88 27.37
N THR A 517 24.70 -13.42 26.93
CA THR A 517 25.77 -12.61 26.31
C THR A 517 26.53 -13.41 25.26
N CYS A 518 26.68 -12.82 24.08
CA CYS A 518 27.56 -13.29 23.01
C CYS A 518 28.68 -12.27 22.79
N THR A 519 29.93 -12.74 22.65
CA THR A 519 31.11 -11.87 22.46
C THR A 519 32.03 -12.39 21.37
N PHE A 520 32.58 -11.47 20.57
CA PHE A 520 33.51 -11.75 19.47
C PHE A 520 34.70 -10.79 19.58
N ALA A 521 35.88 -11.30 19.93
CA ALA A 521 37.07 -10.47 20.15
C ALA A 521 37.56 -9.78 18.87
N SER A 522 37.42 -10.46 17.72
CA SER A 522 37.80 -9.96 16.39
C SER A 522 36.63 -10.16 15.42
N PRO A 523 35.60 -9.29 15.47
CA PRO A 523 34.43 -9.40 14.62
C PRO A 523 34.77 -9.11 13.16
N GLN A 524 34.07 -9.78 12.24
CA GLN A 524 34.08 -9.40 10.82
C GLN A 524 33.31 -8.10 10.62
N ALA A 525 33.78 -7.29 9.68
CA ALA A 525 33.12 -6.06 9.27
C ALA A 525 31.89 -6.39 8.41
N GLY A 526 30.78 -5.71 8.65
CA GLY A 526 29.50 -5.96 7.99
C GLY A 526 28.37 -6.22 9.01
N THR A 527 27.25 -6.70 8.51
CA THR A 527 26.02 -6.83 9.30
C THR A 527 26.03 -8.07 10.18
N TRP A 528 25.78 -7.88 11.48
CA TRP A 528 25.56 -8.95 12.44
C TRP A 528 24.08 -9.05 12.77
N HIS A 529 23.50 -10.25 12.63
CA HIS A 529 22.11 -10.55 12.93
C HIS A 529 21.98 -11.16 14.32
N VAL A 530 20.96 -10.73 15.04
CA VAL A 530 20.66 -11.13 16.41
C VAL A 530 19.21 -11.58 16.48
N ARG A 531 18.94 -12.77 17.00
CA ARG A 531 17.59 -13.27 17.23
C ARG A 531 17.38 -13.54 18.71
N ILE A 532 16.32 -12.97 19.27
CA ILE A 532 15.83 -13.28 20.60
C ILE A 532 14.62 -14.20 20.45
N LYS A 533 14.74 -15.47 20.85
CA LYS A 533 13.64 -16.44 20.80
C LYS A 533 12.99 -16.56 22.17
N ALA A 534 11.67 -16.46 22.22
CA ALA A 534 10.90 -16.72 23.43
C ALA A 534 10.78 -18.24 23.65
N TYR A 535 11.68 -18.82 24.45
CA TYR A 535 11.53 -20.20 24.89
C TYR A 535 10.25 -20.35 25.74
N SER A 536 10.07 -19.40 26.67
CA SER A 536 8.77 -19.07 27.26
C SER A 536 8.47 -17.60 27.02
N SER A 537 7.19 -17.20 27.11
CA SER A 537 6.83 -15.79 26.92
C SER A 537 7.63 -14.89 27.86
N PHE A 538 8.25 -13.84 27.32
CA PHE A 538 9.06 -12.89 28.09
C PHE A 538 8.54 -11.46 27.92
N SER A 539 8.84 -10.61 28.90
CA SER A 539 8.47 -9.20 28.88
C SER A 539 9.44 -8.34 29.67
N GLY A 540 9.71 -7.12 29.17
CA GLY A 540 10.59 -6.14 29.80
C GLY A 540 12.08 -6.44 29.63
N VAL A 541 12.46 -7.28 28.67
CA VAL A 541 13.87 -7.60 28.37
C VAL A 541 14.53 -6.42 27.66
N SER A 542 15.84 -6.25 27.84
CA SER A 542 16.65 -5.25 27.13
C SER A 542 17.78 -5.92 26.36
N LEU A 543 18.02 -5.49 25.12
CA LEU A 543 19.12 -5.94 24.25
C LEU A 543 20.08 -4.78 23.95
N VAL A 544 21.40 -5.03 24.08
CA VAL A 544 22.45 -4.06 23.73
C VAL A 544 23.50 -4.73 22.83
N GLY A 545 23.80 -4.12 21.68
CA GLY A 545 24.94 -4.46 20.84
C GLY A 545 26.06 -3.42 20.98
N ASN A 546 27.33 -3.81 21.15
CA ASN A 546 28.44 -2.87 21.35
C ASN A 546 29.77 -3.43 20.83
N TYR A 547 30.70 -2.56 20.42
CA TYR A 547 32.07 -2.90 19.98
C TYR A 547 33.05 -1.75 20.26
N GLN A 548 34.35 -1.93 20.00
CA GLN A 548 35.41 -0.93 20.17
C GLN A 548 36.16 -0.67 18.84
N GLY A 549 36.40 0.60 18.47
CA GLY A 549 37.14 0.97 17.25
C GLY A 549 36.33 0.94 15.93
N GLY A 550 36.95 1.39 14.83
CA GLY A 550 36.43 1.39 13.45
C GLY A 550 36.28 2.78 12.82
N GLY A 551 36.89 3.02 11.64
CA GLY A 551 36.75 4.24 10.85
C GLY A 551 35.79 4.02 9.67
N ASN A 552 34.90 4.99 9.41
CA ASN A 552 33.82 4.88 8.42
C ASN A 552 34.35 4.99 6.97
N PRO A 553 34.02 4.08 6.03
CA PRO A 553 34.35 4.22 4.63
C PRO A 553 33.09 4.28 3.74
N ASP A 554 32.41 5.44 3.65
CA ASP A 554 31.92 6.08 2.40
C ASP A 554 31.20 7.41 2.75
N PRO A 555 31.21 8.46 1.90
CA PRO A 555 30.69 9.79 2.19
C PRO A 555 29.20 9.95 1.83
N ASP A 556 28.41 10.49 2.76
CA ASP A 556 27.03 10.93 2.57
C ASP A 556 26.98 12.23 1.73
N PRO A 557 26.15 12.33 0.66
CA PRO A 557 25.96 13.55 -0.13
C PRO A 557 25.20 14.63 0.67
N GLY A 558 25.83 15.16 1.70
CA GLY A 558 25.26 16.20 2.55
C GLY A 558 26.23 16.81 3.55
N GLU A 559 27.39 16.17 3.77
CA GLU A 559 28.46 16.68 4.62
C GLU A 559 29.36 17.67 3.85
N PRO A 560 29.62 18.86 4.38
CA PRO A 560 30.41 19.88 3.68
C PRO A 560 31.91 19.56 3.64
N CYS A 561 32.35 18.50 4.35
CA CYS A 561 33.74 18.10 4.43
C CYS A 561 33.90 16.62 4.77
N THR A 562 34.91 15.99 4.17
CA THR A 562 35.27 14.59 4.44
C THR A 562 36.23 14.52 5.63
N GLY A 563 35.90 13.72 6.65
CA GLY A 563 36.76 13.49 7.81
C GLY A 563 36.67 14.56 8.90
N CYS A 564 35.59 15.35 8.90
CA CYS A 564 35.31 16.33 9.95
C CYS A 564 34.78 15.68 11.23
N ASP A 565 35.09 16.29 12.36
CA ASP A 565 34.43 15.95 13.61
C ASP A 565 32.99 16.47 13.58
N THR A 566 32.03 15.60 13.88
CA THR A 566 30.60 15.92 13.80
C THR A 566 29.99 16.00 15.19
N TYR A 567 29.20 17.04 15.41
CA TYR A 567 28.51 17.33 16.66
C TYR A 567 27.05 17.62 16.37
N SER A 568 26.17 17.23 17.29
CA SER A 568 24.74 17.56 17.23
C SER A 568 24.26 18.13 18.56
N GLY A 569 23.19 18.91 18.51
CA GLY A 569 22.58 19.48 19.70
C GLY A 569 21.18 20.00 19.42
N SER A 570 20.53 20.56 20.44
CA SER A 570 19.19 21.13 20.36
C SER A 570 19.14 22.46 21.10
N LEU A 571 18.53 23.48 20.49
CA LEU A 571 18.34 24.80 21.08
C LEU A 571 16.86 25.04 21.35
N SER A 572 16.54 25.39 22.60
CA SER A 572 15.16 25.49 23.11
C SER A 572 14.38 26.74 22.67
N GLY A 573 15.01 27.69 21.98
CA GLY A 573 14.38 28.95 21.57
C GLY A 573 15.38 30.09 21.40
N THR A 574 14.88 31.24 20.94
CA THR A 574 15.65 32.48 20.77
C THR A 574 16.52 32.80 21.99
N GLY A 575 17.81 33.05 21.75
CA GLY A 575 18.82 33.34 22.77
C GLY A 575 19.45 32.09 23.40
N SER A 576 18.94 30.89 23.11
CA SER A 576 19.58 29.63 23.55
C SER A 576 20.90 29.43 22.80
N SER A 577 21.90 28.86 23.47
CA SER A 577 23.17 28.53 22.82
C SER A 577 23.79 27.27 23.36
N ALA A 578 24.63 26.64 22.55
CA ALA A 578 25.40 25.44 22.89
C ALA A 578 26.88 25.64 22.55
N VAL A 579 27.76 25.16 23.43
CA VAL A 579 29.22 25.20 23.25
C VAL A 579 29.71 23.86 22.72
N GLN A 580 30.62 23.89 21.75
CA GLN A 580 31.18 22.72 21.10
C GLN A 580 32.71 22.81 21.04
N PRO A 581 33.43 21.68 21.18
CA PRO A 581 32.90 20.31 21.29
C PRO A 581 32.38 19.95 22.69
N ASN A 582 31.24 19.25 22.78
CA ASN A 582 30.69 18.63 24.00
C ASN A 582 30.58 19.58 25.22
N GLY A 583 30.19 20.83 25.02
CA GLY A 583 30.04 21.82 26.10
C GLY A 583 31.36 22.38 26.63
N THR A 584 32.49 22.12 25.97
CA THR A 584 33.83 22.55 26.40
C THR A 584 34.65 23.14 25.25
N TYR A 585 35.87 23.58 25.57
CA TYR A 585 36.88 24.03 24.63
C TYR A 585 37.87 22.91 24.26
N TYR A 586 38.61 23.11 23.18
CA TYR A 586 39.64 22.20 22.67
C TYR A 586 40.99 22.91 22.47
N PRO A 587 42.14 22.23 22.72
CA PRO A 587 43.43 22.70 22.26
C PRO A 587 43.57 22.49 20.74
N SER A 588 44.22 23.41 20.04
CA SER A 588 44.50 23.25 18.61
C SER A 588 45.84 23.87 18.22
N ALA A 589 46.47 23.31 17.18
CA ALA A 589 47.68 23.83 16.58
C ALA A 589 47.40 25.11 15.76
N ALA A 590 48.46 25.74 15.25
CA ALA A 590 48.28 26.86 14.32
C ALA A 590 47.78 26.32 12.96
N GLY A 591 46.69 26.88 12.44
CA GLY A 591 46.10 26.42 11.19
C GLY A 591 44.66 26.92 10.99
N ALA A 592 44.04 26.43 9.92
CA ALA A 592 42.67 26.77 9.55
C ALA A 592 41.67 26.03 10.44
N GLN A 593 40.91 26.78 11.22
CA GLN A 593 39.71 26.32 11.94
C GLN A 593 38.51 26.50 11.00
N LYS A 594 37.83 25.42 10.64
CA LYS A 594 36.62 25.49 9.82
C LYS A 594 35.44 24.82 10.52
N GLY A 595 34.27 25.43 10.38
CA GLY A 595 33.03 24.92 10.94
C GLY A 595 31.88 25.14 9.96
N TRP A 596 30.99 24.16 9.90
CA TRP A 596 29.76 24.23 9.12
C TRP A 596 28.59 23.81 9.99
N LEU A 597 27.55 24.64 10.03
CA LEU A 597 26.36 24.45 10.85
C LEU A 597 25.16 24.26 9.93
N ARG A 598 24.30 23.33 10.29
CA ARG A 598 22.97 23.16 9.70
C ARG A 598 21.93 23.00 10.82
N GLY A 599 20.91 23.83 10.81
CA GLY A 599 19.75 23.76 11.70
C GLY A 599 18.43 23.67 10.93
N PRO A 600 17.28 23.77 11.62
CA PRO A 600 15.97 23.60 11.01
C PRO A 600 15.66 24.67 9.94
N SER A 601 14.80 24.34 8.97
CA SER A 601 14.31 25.34 8.01
C SER A 601 13.43 26.37 8.71
N GLY A 602 13.56 27.64 8.30
CA GLY A 602 12.80 28.75 8.90
C GLY A 602 13.30 29.25 10.25
N THR A 603 14.45 28.76 10.74
CA THR A 603 15.13 29.30 11.93
C THR A 603 16.38 30.11 11.55
N ASP A 604 16.92 30.87 12.50
CA ASP A 604 18.12 31.70 12.35
C ASP A 604 19.13 31.30 13.42
N PHE A 605 20.11 30.46 13.04
CA PHE A 605 21.11 29.88 13.94
C PHE A 605 22.51 30.37 13.51
N ASP A 606 23.18 31.09 14.40
CA ASP A 606 24.51 31.65 14.20
C ASP A 606 25.61 30.66 14.61
N LEU A 607 26.74 30.70 13.90
CA LEU A 607 27.97 29.99 14.27
C LEU A 607 29.07 30.97 14.66
N GLU A 608 29.63 30.82 15.86
CA GLU A 608 30.68 31.68 16.41
C GLU A 608 31.91 30.84 16.84
N LEU A 609 33.12 31.35 16.58
CA LEU A 609 34.38 30.77 17.05
C LEU A 609 35.04 31.69 18.07
N TYR A 610 35.44 31.13 19.21
CA TYR A 610 36.12 31.83 20.29
C TYR A 610 37.53 31.28 20.53
N ARG A 611 38.45 32.14 20.93
CA ARG A 611 39.84 31.80 21.30
C ARG A 611 40.20 32.34 22.67
N TRP A 612 40.95 31.56 23.45
CA TRP A 612 41.50 31.99 24.73
C TRP A 612 42.67 32.97 24.55
N SER A 613 42.59 34.13 25.20
CA SER A 613 43.61 35.20 25.14
C SER A 613 44.62 35.17 26.29
N GLY A 614 44.45 34.28 27.27
CA GLY A 614 45.24 34.26 28.51
C GLY A 614 44.51 34.81 29.72
N SER A 615 43.53 35.71 29.52
CA SER A 615 42.69 36.29 30.59
C SER A 615 41.19 36.21 30.33
N GLY A 616 40.78 35.75 29.13
CA GLY A 616 39.37 35.62 28.74
C GLY A 616 39.20 35.05 27.34
N TRP A 617 37.96 34.70 27.00
CA TRP A 617 37.56 34.22 25.67
C TRP A 617 37.17 35.40 24.77
N SER A 618 37.75 35.44 23.57
CA SER A 618 37.44 36.45 22.56
C SER A 618 36.87 35.78 21.31
N LYS A 619 35.78 36.32 20.77
CA LYS A 619 35.24 35.90 19.48
C LYS A 619 36.23 36.28 18.38
N VAL A 620 36.67 35.29 17.60
CA VAL A 620 37.67 35.47 16.53
C VAL A 620 37.09 35.32 15.13
N ALA A 621 35.95 34.65 14.99
CA ALA A 621 35.19 34.58 13.76
C ALA A 621 33.70 34.27 14.05
N SER A 622 32.83 34.63 13.12
CA SER A 622 31.42 34.24 13.15
C SER A 622 30.79 34.31 11.77
N SER A 623 29.72 33.56 11.57
CA SER A 623 28.80 33.69 10.46
C SER A 623 27.38 33.77 11.01
N THR A 624 26.64 34.77 10.56
CA THR A 624 25.36 35.21 11.15
C THR A 624 24.36 35.60 10.06
N THR A 625 24.21 34.75 9.04
CA THR A 625 23.21 34.97 8.01
C THR A 625 21.81 34.73 8.59
N PRO A 626 20.73 35.28 7.99
CA PRO A 626 19.36 35.06 8.50
C PRO A 626 18.83 33.62 8.26
N THR A 627 19.70 32.62 8.23
CA THR A 627 19.36 31.23 7.92
C THR A 627 19.87 30.32 9.03
N SER A 628 19.59 29.02 8.94
CA SER A 628 20.17 28.03 9.85
C SER A 628 21.33 27.28 9.23
N GLU A 629 21.90 27.79 8.14
CA GLU A 629 23.08 27.23 7.51
C GLU A 629 24.22 28.25 7.58
N GLU A 630 25.28 27.91 8.32
CA GLU A 630 26.41 28.80 8.53
C GLU A 630 27.72 28.11 8.22
N SER A 631 28.70 28.87 7.72
CA SER A 631 30.05 28.36 7.55
C SER A 631 31.08 29.39 7.99
N VAL A 632 32.08 28.94 8.73
CA VAL A 632 33.16 29.78 9.25
C VAL A 632 34.48 29.14 8.86
N SER A 633 35.43 29.96 8.41
CA SER A 633 36.82 29.57 8.17
C SER A 633 37.75 30.65 8.73
N TYR A 634 38.65 30.25 9.63
CA TYR A 634 39.53 31.18 10.34
C TYR A 634 40.94 30.59 10.50
N ASN A 635 41.96 31.29 10.02
CA ASN A 635 43.35 30.91 10.27
C ASN A 635 43.80 31.40 11.65
N GLY A 636 43.89 30.47 12.59
CA GLY A 636 44.24 30.72 13.99
C GLY A 636 45.67 30.31 14.35
N SER A 637 46.20 30.91 15.42
CA SER A 637 47.46 30.49 16.05
C SER A 637 47.22 29.48 17.16
N ALA A 638 48.18 28.59 17.43
CA ALA A 638 48.06 27.55 18.44
C ALA A 638 47.53 28.09 19.78
N GLY A 639 46.62 27.36 20.41
CA GLY A 639 45.92 27.80 21.61
C GLY A 639 44.65 27.01 21.88
N TYR A 640 43.77 27.56 22.72
CA TYR A 640 42.49 26.95 23.05
C TYR A 640 41.34 27.67 22.35
N TYR A 641 40.40 26.89 21.81
CA TYR A 641 39.27 27.34 21.03
C TYR A 641 37.97 26.68 21.48
N TYR A 642 36.84 27.33 21.23
CA TYR A 642 35.53 26.66 21.25
C TYR A 642 34.61 27.26 20.20
N TRP A 643 33.66 26.46 19.75
CA TRP A 643 32.58 26.87 18.87
C TRP A 643 31.32 27.11 19.68
N LYS A 644 30.53 28.09 19.29
CA LYS A 644 29.23 28.37 19.89
C LYS A 644 28.19 28.45 18.80
N VAL A 645 27.14 27.65 18.97
CA VAL A 645 25.93 27.70 18.16
C VAL A 645 24.90 28.50 18.94
N LEU A 646 24.36 29.56 18.35
CA LEU A 646 23.42 30.48 18.98
C LEU A 646 22.13 30.53 18.16
N SER A 647 20.98 30.43 18.81
CA SER A 647 19.70 30.69 18.15
C SER A 647 19.42 32.19 18.21
N TYR A 648 19.53 32.87 17.08
CA TYR A 648 19.06 34.25 16.94
C TYR A 648 17.52 34.28 16.85
N SER A 649 16.93 33.35 16.11
CA SER A 649 15.48 33.10 16.14
C SER A 649 15.13 31.61 15.89
N GLY A 650 14.00 31.15 16.45
CA GLY A 650 13.54 29.78 16.30
C GLY A 650 14.08 28.80 17.36
N SER A 651 13.81 27.52 17.17
CA SER A 651 14.23 26.42 18.07
C SER A 651 14.37 25.13 17.27
N GLY A 652 15.19 24.20 17.73
CA GLY A 652 15.28 22.86 17.17
C GLY A 652 16.69 22.28 17.16
N ASN A 653 16.84 21.17 16.46
CA ASN A 653 18.07 20.39 16.43
C ASN A 653 19.03 20.92 15.36
N TYR A 654 20.32 20.91 15.65
CA TYR A 654 21.37 21.29 14.71
C TYR A 654 22.44 20.20 14.57
N GLN A 655 23.13 20.22 13.43
CA GLN A 655 24.35 19.48 13.13
C GLN A 655 25.49 20.47 12.88
N LEU A 656 26.68 20.17 13.38
CA LEU A 656 27.89 20.97 13.27
C LEU A 656 29.05 20.07 12.85
N TRP A 657 29.70 20.38 11.73
CA TRP A 657 30.92 19.73 11.26
C TRP A 657 32.11 20.66 11.51
N LEU A 658 33.20 20.12 12.08
CA LEU A 658 34.41 20.86 12.38
C LEU A 658 35.64 20.21 11.72
N ASP A 659 36.42 21.01 10.99
CA ASP A 659 37.75 20.67 10.49
C ASP A 659 38.75 21.55 11.25
N THR A 660 39.45 20.97 12.22
CA THR A 660 40.33 21.72 13.14
C THR A 660 41.78 21.19 13.10
N PRO A 661 42.80 22.06 13.20
CA PRO A 661 44.21 21.69 13.12
C PRO A 661 44.79 20.94 14.32
#